data_AF-A0A372J4Z2-F1
#
_entry.id   AF-A0A372J4Z2-F1
#
_cell.length_a   1.000
_cell.length_b   1.000
_cell.length_c   1.000
_cell.angle_alpha   90.00
_cell.angle_beta   90.00
_cell.angle_gamma   90.00
#
_symmetry.space_group_name_H-M   'P 1'
#
loop_
_entity.id
_entity.type
_entity.pdbx_description
1 polymer ?
#
loop_
_entity_poly.entity_id
_entity_poly.type
_entity_poly.pdbx_seq_one_letter_code
_entity_poly.pdbx_strand_id
1 'polypeptide(L)'
;MTEAGQRRRELRVAVVLNGGVSLAVWMGGVTHELDLLRRASRVAAGAAEEDVGGVAGHDRAVFDAWVDLCRGSDVGEVVVDVIAGTSAGGLNGTLLAAAVARGVPLDPPGGGPRPRLRDIWDTSARLEPGALLRGEDVQPALASVLDGDFFRREIEQVVTGIDGSGRPGRRDPVTLFVTATALGRSDRDHRDSFSRRFAVADHRRLYRFRRTEDERVGYAPGDGPPATWWRGGDAGPLVDDFAPADPSAAKALVTAARASASFPLAFTPVQEGPDLAHRRVLPASTLEPDGGRWLVDGGILDNAPFQPVLDAIARRPATEPVRRLLVYVVPSRGAEPPSLDDAAPGGAAGAEHPAWPAILGAAVGFPREGDVRADMEYAAELLGAGEATDVRPEVGPEALFREEVDGPTHAADGLFEQYRRARAVGGLQDVRETLARARADSAVVLAPSAGVRPAELCARDLPWAPPPDPDAAFAPGPWRWGLGTAERVCRLLVRDLWDRDDVEPAAIRDVDAALLRVEAVRDAVAARLAADAASAPEDALGLVDWAAARIAGLRVQEALTHCLSAASAAYAAARRGAVADDTARRAGLVVEVATQAFTAHHRFQRTAQFEFLRLGPDVESPLADTTPEAQAAARACGDDKLYGTRLRHFAAFGLPGWRAWDWTAGRLDAQAHLARAVRGGDVAAWTAAVQARTVRAELGLSPGEWADRRDRLHRTTDGDLLADLREDEHGRDLVAAVADAVMRALPQPLALDRPGAVVNALLARRPLRWWFLPWAPVLRLPARIVWRHRVAGVGRRSPDGRAVVRGDRR
;
A
#
# COMPACT_ATOMS: atom_id res chain seq x y z
N MET A 1 -3.09 -41.39 8.28
CA MET A 1 -3.73 -40.81 9.48
C MET A 1 -3.88 -39.34 9.23
N THR A 2 -5.08 -38.89 8.89
CA THR A 2 -5.44 -37.47 8.83
C THR A 2 -5.32 -36.89 10.23
N GLU A 3 -4.52 -35.82 10.39
CA GLU A 3 -4.46 -35.02 11.61
C GLU A 3 -5.83 -34.40 11.88
N ALA A 4 -6.70 -35.16 12.54
CA ALA A 4 -7.95 -34.68 13.08
C ALA A 4 -7.63 -33.86 14.33
N GLY A 5 -7.64 -32.53 14.23
CA GLY A 5 -7.63 -31.66 15.40
C GLY A 5 -7.04 -30.26 15.21
N GLN A 6 -6.27 -29.98 14.16
CA GLN A 6 -5.70 -28.64 14.00
C GLN A 6 -6.79 -27.64 13.56
N ARG A 7 -7.11 -26.67 14.44
CA ARG A 7 -8.02 -25.56 14.12
C ARG A 7 -7.49 -24.83 12.88
N ARG A 8 -8.30 -24.76 11.81
CA ARG A 8 -7.96 -24.00 10.59
C ARG A 8 -7.74 -22.53 10.95
N ARG A 9 -6.64 -21.94 10.48
CA ARG A 9 -6.25 -20.56 10.82
C ARG A 9 -6.77 -19.59 9.76
N GLU A 10 -7.36 -18.47 10.17
CA GLU A 10 -7.73 -17.40 9.24
C GLU A 10 -6.46 -16.81 8.62
N LEU A 11 -6.42 -16.67 7.29
CA LEU A 11 -5.30 -16.05 6.57
C LEU A 11 -5.62 -14.58 6.30
N ARG A 12 -5.04 -13.66 7.07
CA ARG A 12 -5.17 -12.21 6.86
C ARG A 12 -4.10 -11.70 5.91
N VAL A 13 -4.53 -11.15 4.80
CA VAL A 13 -3.70 -10.69 3.71
C VAL A 13 -3.67 -9.17 3.72
N ALA A 14 -2.48 -8.61 3.94
CA ALA A 14 -2.18 -7.22 3.68
C ALA A 14 -1.53 -7.10 2.29
N VAL A 15 -2.03 -6.24 1.41
CA VAL A 15 -1.54 -6.12 0.03
C VAL A 15 -0.96 -4.73 -0.20
N VAL A 16 0.28 -4.66 -0.70
CA VAL A 16 0.93 -3.43 -1.18
C VAL A 16 1.08 -3.54 -2.70
N LEU A 17 0.37 -2.69 -3.44
CA LEU A 17 0.42 -2.63 -4.90
C LEU A 17 1.30 -1.47 -5.37
N ASN A 18 2.41 -1.81 -6.02
CA ASN A 18 3.33 -0.84 -6.59
C ASN A 18 2.68 -0.03 -7.75
N GLY A 19 3.26 1.11 -8.10
CA GLY A 19 2.92 1.85 -9.31
C GLY A 19 3.49 1.24 -10.58
N GLY A 20 2.94 1.65 -11.72
CA GLY A 20 3.38 1.21 -13.05
C GLY A 20 2.28 1.41 -14.08
N VAL A 21 2.41 2.48 -14.87
CA VAL A 21 1.41 3.01 -15.82
C VAL A 21 0.50 1.93 -16.44
N SER A 22 0.97 1.21 -17.47
CA SER A 22 0.17 0.14 -18.11
C SER A 22 0.24 -1.22 -17.41
N LEU A 23 1.09 -1.33 -16.39
CA LEU A 23 1.12 -2.48 -15.47
C LEU A 23 -0.14 -2.55 -14.60
N ALA A 24 -0.98 -1.51 -14.62
CA ALA A 24 -2.35 -1.54 -14.12
C ALA A 24 -3.15 -2.74 -14.65
N VAL A 25 -2.89 -3.17 -15.90
CA VAL A 25 -3.58 -4.30 -16.53
C VAL A 25 -3.14 -5.63 -15.90
N TRP A 26 -1.83 -5.83 -15.70
CA TRP A 26 -1.29 -6.99 -15.01
C TRP A 26 -1.75 -7.04 -13.53
N MET A 27 -1.66 -5.90 -12.82
CA MET A 27 -2.17 -5.78 -11.44
C MET A 27 -3.67 -6.05 -11.35
N GLY A 28 -4.44 -5.69 -12.39
CA GLY A 28 -5.87 -6.02 -12.49
C GLY A 28 -6.12 -7.53 -12.51
N GLY A 29 -5.28 -8.30 -13.20
CA GLY A 29 -5.34 -9.76 -13.17
C GLY A 29 -5.01 -10.31 -11.77
N VAL A 30 -4.04 -9.71 -11.07
CA VAL A 30 -3.66 -10.09 -9.70
C VAL A 30 -4.79 -9.80 -8.70
N THR A 31 -5.40 -8.61 -8.75
CA THR A 31 -6.51 -8.24 -7.84
C THR A 31 -7.75 -9.08 -8.09
N HIS A 32 -7.99 -9.48 -9.34
CA HIS A 32 -9.07 -10.40 -9.71
C HIS A 32 -8.89 -11.78 -9.07
N GLU A 33 -7.69 -12.35 -9.10
CA GLU A 33 -7.41 -13.64 -8.44
C GLU A 33 -7.46 -13.55 -6.91
N LEU A 34 -7.02 -12.43 -6.31
CA LEU A 34 -7.20 -12.19 -4.86
C LEU A 34 -8.68 -12.16 -4.48
N ASP A 35 -9.54 -11.55 -5.31
CA ASP A 35 -10.99 -11.52 -5.10
C ASP A 35 -11.63 -12.91 -5.27
N LEU A 36 -11.18 -13.70 -6.24
CA LEU A 36 -11.62 -15.09 -6.41
C LEU A 36 -11.22 -15.94 -5.20
N LEU A 37 -9.95 -15.87 -4.77
CA LEU A 37 -9.43 -16.64 -3.64
C LEU A 37 -10.16 -16.33 -2.33
N ARG A 38 -10.31 -15.04 -1.99
CA ARG A 38 -11.00 -14.65 -0.73
C ARG A 38 -12.42 -15.21 -0.69
N ARG A 39 -13.15 -15.19 -1.82
CA ARG A 39 -14.52 -15.69 -1.90
C ARG A 39 -14.58 -17.21 -1.92
N ALA A 40 -13.69 -17.86 -2.67
CA ALA A 40 -13.57 -19.32 -2.70
C ALA A 40 -13.23 -19.90 -1.32
N SER A 41 -12.39 -19.22 -0.54
CA SER A 41 -12.04 -19.64 0.83
C SER A 41 -13.25 -19.66 1.77
N ARG A 42 -14.20 -18.72 1.63
CA ARG A 42 -15.45 -18.70 2.42
C ARG A 42 -16.37 -19.85 2.06
N VAL A 43 -16.49 -20.16 0.77
CA VAL A 43 -17.24 -21.33 0.31
C VAL A 43 -16.59 -22.62 0.80
N ALA A 44 -15.25 -22.67 0.84
CA ALA A 44 -14.51 -23.78 1.43
C ALA A 44 -14.70 -23.89 2.96
N ALA A 45 -14.96 -22.77 3.65
CA ALA A 45 -15.29 -22.69 5.07
C ALA A 45 -16.78 -22.99 5.37
N GLY A 46 -17.63 -23.13 4.36
CA GLY A 46 -19.03 -23.56 4.49
C GLY A 46 -20.09 -22.51 4.17
N ALA A 47 -19.71 -21.31 3.71
CA ALA A 47 -20.66 -20.32 3.20
C ALA A 47 -21.33 -20.80 1.90
N ALA A 48 -22.57 -20.38 1.66
CA ALA A 48 -23.22 -20.61 0.37
C ALA A 48 -22.58 -19.74 -0.72
N GLU A 49 -22.63 -20.16 -1.98
CA GLU A 49 -22.04 -19.38 -3.08
C GLU A 49 -22.77 -18.04 -3.27
N GLU A 50 -24.07 -18.01 -3.00
CA GLU A 50 -24.90 -16.82 -3.02
C GLU A 50 -24.41 -15.78 -2.00
N ASP A 51 -23.90 -16.22 -0.84
CA ASP A 51 -23.38 -15.37 0.24
C ASP A 51 -22.02 -14.72 -0.12
N VAL A 52 -21.38 -15.15 -1.21
CA VAL A 52 -20.17 -14.50 -1.74
C VAL A 52 -20.44 -13.75 -3.05
N GLY A 53 -21.71 -13.57 -3.42
CA GLY A 53 -22.15 -12.84 -4.60
C GLY A 53 -22.06 -13.63 -5.91
N GLY A 54 -21.90 -14.96 -5.85
CA GLY A 54 -21.83 -15.82 -7.03
C GLY A 54 -20.51 -15.74 -7.80
N VAL A 55 -20.43 -16.51 -8.89
CA VAL A 55 -19.25 -16.57 -9.77
C VAL A 55 -19.66 -16.54 -11.24
N ALA A 56 -19.01 -15.68 -12.01
CA ALA A 56 -19.22 -15.60 -13.46
C ALA A 56 -18.84 -16.91 -14.16
N GLY A 57 -19.54 -17.24 -15.24
CA GLY A 57 -19.38 -18.53 -15.93
C GLY A 57 -17.96 -18.78 -16.46
N HIS A 58 -17.26 -17.74 -16.88
CA HIS A 58 -15.89 -17.85 -17.40
C HIS A 58 -14.84 -18.12 -16.31
N ASP A 59 -15.12 -17.79 -15.04
CA ASP A 59 -14.23 -18.04 -13.91
C ASP A 59 -14.60 -19.29 -13.10
N ARG A 60 -15.74 -19.92 -13.40
CA ARG A 60 -16.26 -21.08 -12.67
C ARG A 60 -15.20 -22.13 -12.35
N ALA A 61 -14.49 -22.59 -13.38
CA ALA A 61 -13.50 -23.66 -13.24
C ALA A 61 -12.24 -23.23 -12.45
N VAL A 62 -11.93 -21.94 -12.40
CA VAL A 62 -10.83 -21.38 -11.60
C VAL A 62 -11.29 -21.25 -10.14
N PHE A 63 -12.50 -20.75 -9.92
CA PHE A 63 -13.09 -20.63 -8.60
C PHE A 63 -13.24 -21.98 -7.91
N ASP A 64 -13.77 -23.00 -8.59
CA ASP A 64 -13.91 -24.35 -8.05
C ASP A 64 -12.54 -24.94 -7.66
N ALA A 65 -11.50 -24.67 -8.46
CA ALA A 65 -10.14 -25.09 -8.15
C ALA A 65 -9.59 -24.41 -6.88
N TRP A 66 -9.89 -23.13 -6.66
CA TRP A 66 -9.55 -22.42 -5.43
C TRP A 66 -10.30 -22.99 -4.22
N VAL A 67 -11.60 -23.29 -4.37
CA VAL A 67 -12.41 -23.90 -3.30
C VAL A 67 -11.79 -25.24 -2.88
N ASP A 68 -11.43 -26.09 -3.85
CA ASP A 68 -10.82 -27.39 -3.58
C ASP A 68 -9.43 -27.26 -2.95
N LEU A 69 -8.63 -26.27 -3.36
CA LEU A 69 -7.33 -25.99 -2.73
C LEU A 69 -7.49 -25.62 -1.26
N CYS A 70 -8.42 -24.71 -0.95
CA CYS A 70 -8.69 -24.25 0.43
C CYS A 70 -9.27 -25.37 1.30
N ARG A 71 -10.13 -26.25 0.74
CA ARG A 71 -10.65 -27.42 1.49
C ARG A 71 -9.54 -28.39 1.90
N GLY A 72 -8.48 -28.48 1.09
CA GLY A 72 -7.33 -29.35 1.31
C GLY A 72 -6.16 -28.71 2.05
N SER A 73 -6.28 -27.47 2.55
CA SER A 73 -5.23 -26.78 3.31
C SER A 73 -5.59 -26.61 4.80
N ASP A 74 -4.64 -26.08 5.56
CA ASP A 74 -4.78 -25.68 6.97
C ASP A 74 -5.39 -24.26 7.13
N VAL A 75 -5.66 -23.59 6.01
CA VAL A 75 -6.22 -22.24 5.97
C VAL A 75 -7.74 -22.30 6.12
N GLY A 76 -8.27 -21.46 6.99
CA GLY A 76 -9.69 -21.17 7.11
C GLY A 76 -10.14 -20.21 6.02
N GLU A 77 -10.70 -19.07 6.42
CA GLU A 77 -11.03 -18.00 5.48
C GLU A 77 -9.79 -17.15 5.15
N VAL A 78 -9.71 -16.68 3.91
CA VAL A 78 -8.74 -15.68 3.44
C VAL A 78 -9.41 -14.31 3.48
N VAL A 79 -8.87 -13.40 4.28
CA VAL A 79 -9.40 -12.05 4.50
C VAL A 79 -8.38 -11.02 4.04
N VAL A 80 -8.77 -10.12 3.13
CA VAL A 80 -7.93 -8.99 2.72
C VAL A 80 -8.32 -7.76 3.56
N ASP A 81 -7.54 -7.42 4.58
CA ASP A 81 -7.94 -6.44 5.60
C ASP A 81 -7.15 -5.12 5.57
N VAL A 82 -6.00 -5.10 4.88
CA VAL A 82 -5.17 -3.92 4.65
C VAL A 82 -4.73 -3.89 3.19
N ILE A 83 -4.95 -2.77 2.51
CA ILE A 83 -4.56 -2.55 1.12
C ILE A 83 -3.83 -1.22 1.03
N ALA A 84 -2.73 -1.18 0.31
CA ALA A 84 -1.98 0.01 -0.01
C ALA A 84 -1.73 0.04 -1.51
N GLY A 85 -1.83 1.22 -2.12
CA GLY A 85 -1.50 1.35 -3.54
C GLY A 85 -1.00 2.72 -3.93
N THR A 86 -0.05 2.72 -4.86
CA THR A 86 0.47 3.92 -5.54
C THR A 86 0.16 3.84 -7.02
N SER A 87 -0.22 4.95 -7.66
CA SER A 87 -0.44 5.03 -9.11
C SER A 87 -1.44 3.98 -9.62
N ALA A 88 -1.07 3.20 -10.62
CA ALA A 88 -1.80 2.03 -11.10
C ALA A 88 -2.21 1.05 -9.98
N GLY A 89 -1.34 0.85 -8.99
CA GLY A 89 -1.63 0.06 -7.80
C GLY A 89 -2.68 0.72 -6.89
N GLY A 90 -2.67 2.05 -6.79
CA GLY A 90 -3.68 2.84 -6.07
C GLY A 90 -5.08 2.68 -6.66
N LEU A 91 -5.18 2.63 -7.99
CA LEU A 91 -6.44 2.35 -8.68
C LEU A 91 -6.93 0.92 -8.42
N ASN A 92 -6.10 -0.09 -8.68
CA ASN A 92 -6.47 -1.49 -8.45
C ASN A 92 -6.78 -1.80 -6.97
N GLY A 93 -6.01 -1.21 -6.05
CA GLY A 93 -6.26 -1.29 -4.61
C GLY A 93 -7.57 -0.64 -4.19
N THR A 94 -7.94 0.49 -4.81
CA THR A 94 -9.23 1.15 -4.59
C THR A 94 -10.40 0.24 -4.99
N LEU A 95 -10.31 -0.42 -6.15
CA LEU A 95 -11.35 -1.33 -6.63
C LEU A 95 -11.48 -2.55 -5.71
N LEU A 96 -10.37 -3.20 -5.35
CA LEU A 96 -10.37 -4.34 -4.44
C LEU A 96 -10.91 -3.97 -3.07
N ALA A 97 -10.49 -2.84 -2.49
CA ALA A 97 -10.98 -2.36 -1.21
C ALA A 97 -12.48 -2.07 -1.22
N ALA A 98 -13.00 -1.47 -2.30
CA ALA A 98 -14.42 -1.23 -2.47
C ALA A 98 -15.22 -2.55 -2.55
N ALA A 99 -14.73 -3.55 -3.28
CA ALA A 99 -15.35 -4.86 -3.38
C ALA A 99 -15.37 -5.61 -2.04
N VAL A 100 -14.26 -5.60 -1.30
CA VAL A 100 -14.16 -6.17 0.05
C VAL A 100 -15.12 -5.46 1.01
N ALA A 101 -15.05 -4.13 1.07
CA ALA A 101 -15.85 -3.34 1.99
C ALA A 101 -17.36 -3.49 1.75
N ARG A 102 -17.76 -3.64 0.48
CA ARG A 102 -19.17 -3.76 0.09
C ARG A 102 -19.67 -5.20 0.08
N GLY A 103 -18.78 -6.18 0.27
CA GLY A 103 -19.12 -7.60 0.29
C GLY A 103 -19.62 -8.11 -1.06
N VAL A 104 -19.06 -7.59 -2.16
CA VAL A 104 -19.46 -7.95 -3.54
C VAL A 104 -18.24 -8.39 -4.37
N PRO A 105 -18.42 -9.23 -5.39
CA PRO A 105 -17.33 -9.61 -6.30
C PRO A 105 -16.91 -8.43 -7.18
N LEU A 106 -15.62 -8.40 -7.56
CA LEU A 106 -15.14 -7.46 -8.60
C LEU A 106 -15.80 -7.74 -9.95
N ASP A 107 -16.13 -9.00 -10.20
CA ASP A 107 -16.82 -9.48 -11.40
C ASP A 107 -18.08 -10.28 -11.02
N PRO A 108 -19.25 -9.61 -10.90
CA PRO A 108 -20.49 -10.29 -10.57
C PRO A 108 -21.00 -11.18 -11.71
N PRO A 109 -21.72 -12.27 -11.39
CA PRO A 109 -22.36 -13.12 -12.40
C PRO A 109 -23.41 -12.34 -13.20
N GLY A 110 -23.65 -12.75 -14.45
CA GLY A 110 -24.59 -12.09 -15.36
C GLY A 110 -24.01 -10.91 -16.14
N GLY A 111 -22.69 -10.68 -16.03
CA GLY A 111 -21.95 -9.75 -16.87
C GLY A 111 -21.71 -10.23 -18.31
N GLY A 112 -20.77 -9.57 -18.98
CA GLY A 112 -20.36 -9.89 -20.35
C GLY A 112 -19.64 -11.24 -20.49
N PRO A 113 -19.17 -11.57 -21.71
CA PRO A 113 -18.49 -12.85 -21.98
C PRO A 113 -17.11 -12.97 -21.31
N ARG A 114 -16.63 -11.93 -20.63
CA ARG A 114 -15.28 -11.81 -20.04
C ARG A 114 -15.35 -11.07 -18.70
N PRO A 115 -14.28 -11.10 -17.88
CA PRO A 115 -14.25 -10.38 -16.62
C PRO A 115 -14.47 -8.87 -16.82
N ARG A 116 -15.29 -8.25 -15.97
CA ARG A 116 -15.61 -6.81 -16.04
C ARG A 116 -14.38 -5.92 -16.03
N LEU A 117 -13.40 -6.20 -15.17
CA LEU A 117 -12.14 -5.42 -15.15
C LEU A 117 -11.34 -5.60 -16.44
N ARG A 118 -11.32 -6.81 -17.02
CA ARG A 118 -10.69 -7.05 -18.32
C ARG A 118 -11.36 -6.22 -19.41
N ASP A 119 -12.69 -6.15 -19.42
CA ASP A 119 -13.45 -5.35 -20.36
C ASP A 119 -13.18 -3.85 -20.17
N ILE A 120 -13.15 -3.35 -18.93
CA ILE A 120 -12.79 -1.96 -18.62
C ILE A 120 -11.39 -1.62 -19.14
N TRP A 121 -10.39 -2.47 -18.91
CA TRP A 121 -9.05 -2.26 -19.46
C TRP A 121 -9.07 -2.29 -21.00
N ASP A 122 -9.92 -3.10 -21.61
CA ASP A 122 -10.02 -3.16 -23.07
C ASP A 122 -10.76 -1.97 -23.68
N THR A 123 -11.73 -1.38 -22.99
CA THR A 123 -12.54 -0.25 -23.50
C THR A 123 -12.00 1.11 -23.07
N SER A 124 -11.71 1.27 -21.79
CA SER A 124 -11.47 2.57 -21.16
C SER A 124 -10.00 2.94 -21.10
N ALA A 125 -9.08 1.97 -21.23
CA ALA A 125 -7.63 2.23 -21.32
C ALA A 125 -7.11 2.31 -22.77
N ARG A 126 -8.01 2.51 -23.75
CA ARG A 126 -7.63 2.76 -25.15
C ARG A 126 -6.99 4.14 -25.28
N LEU A 127 -5.80 4.20 -25.84
CA LEU A 127 -5.13 5.45 -26.20
C LEU A 127 -5.72 6.02 -27.52
N GLU A 128 -7.04 6.14 -27.63
CA GLU A 128 -7.73 6.67 -28.82
C GLU A 128 -8.31 8.07 -28.53
N PRO A 129 -8.40 8.98 -29.52
CA PRO A 129 -9.05 10.28 -29.36
C PRO A 129 -10.53 10.12 -28.93
N GLY A 130 -10.90 10.72 -27.80
CA GLY A 130 -12.25 10.60 -27.23
C GLY A 130 -12.41 9.46 -26.21
N ALA A 131 -11.36 8.65 -26.03
CA ALA A 131 -11.18 7.75 -24.89
C ALA A 131 -10.09 8.32 -23.97
N LEU A 132 -8.97 7.62 -23.78
CA LEU A 132 -7.90 8.10 -22.89
C LEU A 132 -7.07 9.24 -23.51
N LEU A 133 -7.00 9.35 -24.85
CA LEU A 133 -6.38 10.52 -25.49
C LEU A 133 -7.40 11.66 -25.61
N ARG A 134 -6.92 12.87 -25.35
CA ARG A 134 -7.73 14.08 -25.50
C ARG A 134 -8.12 14.30 -26.97
N GLY A 135 -9.41 14.54 -27.21
CA GLY A 135 -9.96 14.89 -28.52
C GLY A 135 -9.50 16.26 -29.05
N GLU A 136 -9.76 16.54 -30.32
CA GLU A 136 -9.30 17.78 -30.99
C GLU A 136 -10.08 19.04 -30.56
N ASP A 137 -11.27 18.86 -29.99
CA ASP A 137 -12.26 19.94 -29.77
C ASP A 137 -12.15 20.65 -28.41
N VAL A 138 -11.23 20.22 -27.53
CA VAL A 138 -11.10 20.75 -26.17
C VAL A 138 -9.73 21.38 -25.97
N GLN A 139 -9.66 22.72 -25.91
CA GLN A 139 -8.47 23.45 -25.48
C GLN A 139 -8.45 23.53 -23.95
N PRO A 140 -7.55 22.82 -23.27
CA PRO A 140 -7.48 22.85 -21.81
C PRO A 140 -6.66 24.06 -21.35
N ALA A 141 -6.90 24.48 -20.10
CA ALA A 141 -6.09 25.50 -19.44
C ALA A 141 -4.63 25.04 -19.17
N LEU A 142 -4.37 23.73 -19.16
CA LEU A 142 -3.05 23.12 -18.93
C LEU A 142 -2.77 22.02 -19.96
N ALA A 143 -1.53 21.97 -20.47
CA ALA A 143 -1.11 21.01 -21.46
C ALA A 143 -0.94 19.59 -20.86
N SER A 144 -1.66 18.60 -21.42
CA SER A 144 -1.47 17.17 -21.11
C SER A 144 -1.85 16.30 -22.31
N VAL A 145 -1.30 15.08 -22.38
CA VAL A 145 -1.53 14.13 -23.48
C VAL A 145 -2.85 13.38 -23.33
N LEU A 146 -3.14 12.91 -22.11
CA LEU A 146 -4.31 12.12 -21.76
C LEU A 146 -5.44 12.99 -21.19
N ASP A 147 -6.67 12.51 -21.35
CA ASP A 147 -7.88 13.12 -20.82
C ASP A 147 -8.13 12.67 -19.37
N GLY A 148 -7.76 13.56 -18.44
CA GLY A 148 -7.95 13.34 -17.01
C GLY A 148 -9.40 13.38 -16.55
N ASP A 149 -10.30 14.04 -17.28
CA ASP A 149 -11.71 14.13 -16.94
C ASP A 149 -12.47 12.89 -17.41
N PHE A 150 -12.15 12.38 -18.60
CA PHE A 150 -12.59 11.06 -19.04
C PHE A 150 -12.18 10.00 -18.01
N PHE A 151 -10.89 9.96 -17.65
CA PHE A 151 -10.39 8.98 -16.70
C PHE A 151 -11.09 9.06 -15.34
N ARG A 152 -11.37 10.27 -14.83
CA ARG A 152 -12.15 10.46 -13.60
C ARG A 152 -13.56 9.90 -13.71
N ARG A 153 -14.28 10.17 -14.81
CA ARG A 153 -15.64 9.66 -15.04
C ARG A 153 -15.67 8.13 -15.11
N GLU A 154 -14.68 7.52 -15.76
CA GLU A 154 -14.57 6.06 -15.83
C GLU A 154 -14.33 5.45 -14.44
N ILE A 155 -13.41 6.01 -13.64
CA ILE A 155 -13.20 5.56 -12.25
C ILE A 155 -14.50 5.68 -11.45
N GLU A 156 -15.21 6.80 -11.57
CA GLU A 156 -16.48 7.01 -10.89
C GLU A 156 -17.52 5.97 -11.29
N GLN A 157 -17.68 5.67 -12.59
CA GLN A 157 -18.60 4.63 -13.07
C GLN A 157 -18.24 3.23 -12.56
N VAL A 158 -16.95 2.88 -12.54
CA VAL A 158 -16.50 1.57 -12.05
C VAL A 158 -16.71 1.45 -10.54
N VAL A 159 -16.27 2.46 -9.77
CA VAL A 159 -16.43 2.48 -8.32
C VAL A 159 -17.92 2.47 -7.95
N THR A 160 -18.77 3.29 -8.56
CA THR A 160 -20.21 3.29 -8.26
C THR A 160 -20.88 1.99 -8.70
N GLY A 161 -20.41 1.39 -9.79
CA GLY A 161 -20.93 0.13 -10.30
C GLY A 161 -20.52 -1.11 -9.50
N ILE A 162 -19.61 -1.01 -8.53
CA ILE A 162 -19.39 -2.03 -7.48
C ILE A 162 -20.48 -1.80 -6.43
N ASP A 163 -21.74 -2.07 -6.79
CA ASP A 163 -22.90 -1.76 -5.96
C ASP A 163 -23.17 -2.86 -4.92
N GLY A 164 -23.29 -2.45 -3.65
CA GLY A 164 -23.62 -3.32 -2.52
C GLY A 164 -25.06 -3.19 -2.03
N SER A 165 -25.95 -2.54 -2.79
CA SER A 165 -27.33 -2.22 -2.40
C SER A 165 -28.36 -3.33 -2.65
N GLY A 166 -28.05 -4.32 -3.51
CA GLY A 166 -29.03 -5.29 -4.02
C GLY A 166 -29.26 -6.57 -3.19
N ARG A 167 -28.24 -7.10 -2.49
CA ARG A 167 -28.24 -8.15 -1.44
C ARG A 167 -26.78 -8.57 -1.17
N PRO A 168 -26.31 -8.68 0.08
CA PRO A 168 -24.88 -8.59 0.38
C PRO A 168 -24.20 -9.95 0.60
N GLY A 169 -22.94 -10.07 0.21
CA GLY A 169 -22.03 -10.95 0.93
C GLY A 169 -21.54 -10.30 2.23
N ARG A 170 -20.91 -11.07 3.12
CA ARG A 170 -20.31 -10.53 4.37
C ARG A 170 -19.37 -9.38 4.02
N ARG A 171 -19.60 -8.22 4.65
CA ARG A 171 -18.91 -6.95 4.36
C ARG A 171 -17.76 -6.70 5.32
N ASP A 172 -16.57 -7.17 4.98
CA ASP A 172 -15.47 -7.24 5.95
C ASP A 172 -14.79 -5.89 6.24
N PRO A 173 -14.12 -5.76 7.40
CA PRO A 173 -13.31 -4.60 7.71
C PRO A 173 -12.12 -4.51 6.77
N VAL A 174 -11.89 -3.34 6.18
CA VAL A 174 -10.75 -3.11 5.29
C VAL A 174 -10.20 -1.70 5.49
N THR A 175 -8.89 -1.56 5.44
CA THR A 175 -8.20 -0.25 5.42
C THR A 175 -7.49 -0.11 4.09
N LEU A 176 -7.77 0.96 3.36
CA LEU A 176 -7.09 1.33 2.12
C LEU A 176 -6.19 2.55 2.37
N PHE A 177 -4.94 2.46 1.94
CA PHE A 177 -4.01 3.57 1.83
C PHE A 177 -3.74 3.91 0.37
N VAL A 178 -3.84 5.20 0.02
CA VAL A 178 -3.56 5.71 -1.33
C VAL A 178 -2.57 6.87 -1.23
N THR A 179 -1.52 6.82 -2.04
CA THR A 179 -0.48 7.87 -2.07
C THR A 179 -0.73 8.88 -3.20
N ALA A 180 -0.29 10.12 -2.98
CA ALA A 180 -0.17 11.16 -4.00
C ALA A 180 1.00 12.10 -3.66
N THR A 181 1.35 12.97 -4.61
CA THR A 181 2.38 13.99 -4.42
C THR A 181 1.77 15.38 -4.58
N ALA A 182 1.92 16.24 -3.57
CA ALA A 182 1.42 17.63 -3.62
C ALA A 182 2.40 18.58 -4.32
N LEU A 183 1.88 19.39 -5.24
CA LEU A 183 2.61 20.45 -5.92
C LEU A 183 2.62 21.75 -5.11
N GLY A 184 3.68 22.54 -5.31
CA GLY A 184 3.91 23.80 -4.61
C GLY A 184 4.65 23.64 -3.29
N ARG A 185 4.96 24.75 -2.61
CA ARG A 185 5.69 24.73 -1.33
C ARG A 185 4.94 23.91 -0.28
N SER A 186 5.59 22.87 0.22
CA SER A 186 5.11 21.98 1.26
C SER A 186 6.28 21.72 2.19
N ASP A 187 6.74 22.76 2.88
CA ASP A 187 7.90 22.70 3.76
C ASP A 187 7.45 22.34 5.18
N ARG A 188 8.19 21.46 5.82
CA ARG A 188 8.05 21.13 7.24
C ARG A 188 9.25 21.68 7.99
N ASP A 189 8.99 22.35 9.10
CA ASP A 189 10.05 22.79 9.98
C ASP A 189 10.67 21.60 10.72
N HIS A 190 11.99 21.56 10.75
CA HIS A 190 12.80 20.68 11.59
C HIS A 190 13.68 21.52 12.50
N ARG A 191 14.04 20.97 13.67
CA ARG A 191 15.05 21.53 14.56
C ARG A 191 16.17 20.52 14.72
N ASP A 192 17.41 20.95 14.52
CA ASP A 192 18.57 20.11 14.80
C ASP A 192 18.82 20.01 16.32
N SER A 193 19.80 19.19 16.71
CA SER A 193 20.20 19.03 18.12
C SER A 193 20.81 20.29 18.74
N PHE A 194 21.10 21.32 17.94
CA PHE A 194 21.56 22.65 18.36
C PHE A 194 20.43 23.69 18.35
N SER A 195 19.18 23.23 18.23
CA SER A 195 17.97 24.06 18.17
C SER A 195 17.90 25.01 16.96
N ARG A 196 18.72 24.83 15.93
CA ARG A 196 18.58 25.57 14.67
C ARG A 196 17.40 25.01 13.89
N ARG A 197 16.52 25.91 13.45
CA ARG A 197 15.41 25.58 12.56
C ARG A 197 15.90 25.48 11.13
N PHE A 198 15.47 24.45 10.42
CA PHE A 198 15.64 24.32 8.98
C PHE A 198 14.38 23.70 8.37
N ALA A 199 14.07 24.08 7.14
CA ALA A 199 12.89 23.58 6.43
C ALA A 199 13.28 22.36 5.59
N VAL A 200 12.45 21.32 5.65
CA VAL A 200 12.55 20.13 4.81
C VAL A 200 11.29 20.04 3.97
N ALA A 201 11.45 19.99 2.65
CA ALA A 201 10.31 19.81 1.75
C ALA A 201 9.69 18.42 1.95
N ASP A 202 8.39 18.37 2.27
CA ASP A 202 7.58 17.15 2.40
C ASP A 202 6.32 17.27 1.55
N HIS A 203 6.43 16.83 0.31
CA HIS A 203 5.35 16.84 -0.67
C HIS A 203 4.49 15.57 -0.63
N ARG A 204 4.82 14.60 0.23
CA ARG A 204 4.09 13.33 0.30
C ARG A 204 2.68 13.54 0.79
N ARG A 205 1.74 12.82 0.17
CA ARG A 205 0.34 12.77 0.59
C ARG A 205 -0.07 11.31 0.75
N LEU A 206 -0.55 10.96 1.94
CA LEU A 206 -1.08 9.64 2.24
C LEU A 206 -2.53 9.79 2.69
N TYR A 207 -3.46 9.13 2.00
CA TYR A 207 -4.87 9.11 2.33
C TYR A 207 -5.27 7.75 2.88
N ARG A 208 -6.23 7.73 3.80
CA ARG A 208 -6.73 6.50 4.41
C ARG A 208 -8.25 6.44 4.37
N PHE A 209 -8.76 5.35 3.79
CA PHE A 209 -10.18 5.00 3.73
C PHE A 209 -10.39 3.73 4.56
N ARG A 210 -11.48 3.65 5.32
CA ARG A 210 -11.75 2.50 6.19
C ARG A 210 -13.20 2.07 6.13
N ARG A 211 -13.38 0.76 6.22
CA ARG A 211 -14.57 0.12 6.74
C ARG A 211 -14.21 -0.60 8.03
N THR A 212 -14.95 -0.35 9.10
CA THR A 212 -14.80 -1.05 10.39
C THR A 212 -16.07 -1.82 10.71
N GLU A 213 -15.97 -3.03 11.27
CA GLU A 213 -17.14 -3.75 11.81
C GLU A 213 -17.29 -3.54 13.31
N ASP A 214 -16.18 -3.35 14.04
CA ASP A 214 -16.22 -3.04 15.46
C ASP A 214 -16.71 -1.61 15.69
N GLU A 215 -17.70 -1.48 16.58
CA GLU A 215 -17.97 -0.22 17.25
C GLU A 215 -16.66 0.23 17.88
N ARG A 216 -16.10 1.35 17.39
CA ARG A 216 -14.94 1.92 18.06
C ARG A 216 -15.34 2.18 19.49
N VAL A 217 -14.60 1.60 20.42
CA VAL A 217 -14.68 1.97 21.82
C VAL A 217 -14.33 3.45 21.89
N GLY A 218 -15.34 4.29 22.14
CA GLY A 218 -15.14 5.70 22.39
C GLY A 218 -14.74 5.90 23.85
N TYR A 219 -13.63 6.61 24.09
CA TYR A 219 -13.25 7.03 25.44
C TYR A 219 -13.83 8.41 25.76
N ALA A 220 -14.78 8.45 26.70
CA ALA A 220 -15.39 9.69 27.17
C ALA A 220 -15.55 9.63 28.70
N PRO A 221 -14.57 10.12 29.48
CA PRO A 221 -14.64 10.10 30.93
C PRO A 221 -15.78 11.00 31.43
N GLY A 222 -16.52 10.52 32.44
CA GLY A 222 -17.61 11.25 33.08
C GLY A 222 -17.58 11.08 34.59
N ASP A 223 -18.59 11.58 35.30
CA ASP A 223 -18.64 11.55 36.77
C ASP A 223 -18.94 10.15 37.35
N GLY A 224 -19.44 9.23 36.52
CA GLY A 224 -19.69 7.83 36.88
C GLY A 224 -18.41 6.99 37.05
N PRO A 225 -18.53 5.71 37.43
CA PRO A 225 -17.39 4.80 37.57
C PRO A 225 -16.70 4.52 36.22
N PRO A 226 -15.40 4.16 36.19
CA PRO A 226 -14.66 3.95 34.94
C PRO A 226 -15.30 2.98 33.94
N ALA A 227 -16.05 1.99 34.43
CA ALA A 227 -16.78 1.04 33.58
C ALA A 227 -17.81 1.71 32.65
N THR A 228 -18.29 2.92 32.96
CA THR A 228 -19.27 3.66 32.15
C THR A 228 -18.63 4.70 31.21
N TRP A 229 -17.30 4.84 31.18
CA TRP A 229 -16.60 5.82 30.33
C TRP A 229 -16.37 5.33 28.91
N TRP A 230 -16.68 4.07 28.68
CA TRP A 230 -16.57 3.40 27.38
C TRP A 230 -17.93 3.46 26.72
N ARG A 231 -18.02 4.18 25.61
CA ARG A 231 -19.23 4.18 24.80
C ARG A 231 -19.09 3.10 23.74
N GLY A 232 -19.84 2.00 23.91
CA GLY A 232 -20.30 1.17 22.80
C GLY A 232 -21.57 1.78 22.20
N GLY A 233 -21.83 1.55 20.92
CA GLY A 233 -23.09 1.87 20.26
C GLY A 233 -23.21 3.26 19.64
N ASP A 234 -22.85 4.35 20.33
CA ASP A 234 -23.28 5.71 19.91
C ASP A 234 -22.18 6.80 19.88
N ALA A 235 -20.89 6.47 20.03
CA ALA A 235 -19.81 7.47 20.09
C ALA A 235 -18.96 7.62 18.82
N GLY A 236 -19.42 7.07 17.71
CA GLY A 236 -18.91 7.36 16.38
C GLY A 236 -19.60 6.44 15.39
N PRO A 237 -20.11 6.96 14.26
CA PRO A 237 -20.69 6.07 13.25
C PRO A 237 -19.64 5.03 12.85
N LEU A 238 -20.11 3.82 12.56
CA LEU A 238 -19.35 2.85 11.79
C LEU A 238 -18.70 3.61 10.62
N VAL A 239 -17.37 3.70 10.62
CA VAL A 239 -16.69 4.42 9.54
C VAL A 239 -16.77 3.51 8.34
N ASP A 240 -17.56 3.91 7.35
CA ASP A 240 -17.64 3.27 6.06
C ASP A 240 -17.35 4.29 4.96
N ASP A 241 -16.06 4.52 4.72
CA ASP A 241 -15.58 5.35 3.62
C ASP A 241 -15.83 4.72 2.23
N PHE A 242 -16.50 3.56 2.17
CA PHE A 242 -16.84 2.86 0.95
C PHE A 242 -18.35 2.81 0.70
N ALA A 243 -19.17 3.35 1.62
CA ALA A 243 -20.61 3.36 1.48
C ALA A 243 -21.04 4.10 0.20
N PRO A 244 -21.73 3.44 -0.76
CA PRO A 244 -22.17 4.09 -1.99
C PRO A 244 -23.14 5.26 -1.74
N ALA A 245 -23.82 5.25 -0.60
CA ALA A 245 -24.79 6.26 -0.21
C ALA A 245 -24.16 7.55 0.35
N ASP A 246 -22.85 7.58 0.64
CA ASP A 246 -22.13 8.80 1.06
C ASP A 246 -21.42 9.43 -0.15
N PRO A 247 -21.95 10.55 -0.70
CA PRO A 247 -21.35 11.20 -1.86
C PRO A 247 -19.96 11.79 -1.56
N SER A 248 -19.69 12.21 -0.32
CA SER A 248 -18.38 12.73 0.08
C SER A 248 -17.33 11.62 0.05
N ALA A 249 -17.66 10.45 0.61
CA ALA A 249 -16.80 9.28 0.59
C ALA A 249 -16.52 8.80 -0.84
N ALA A 250 -17.57 8.66 -1.67
CA ALA A 250 -17.43 8.25 -3.07
C ALA A 250 -16.55 9.23 -3.87
N LYS A 251 -16.80 10.53 -3.74
CA LYS A 251 -16.01 11.58 -4.39
C LYS A 251 -14.56 11.58 -3.92
N ALA A 252 -14.30 11.45 -2.62
CA ALA A 252 -12.96 11.36 -2.08
C ALA A 252 -12.21 10.13 -2.62
N LEU A 253 -12.86 8.96 -2.69
CA LEU A 253 -12.28 7.72 -3.20
C LEU A 253 -11.89 7.83 -4.68
N VAL A 254 -12.79 8.36 -5.52
CA VAL A 254 -12.52 8.64 -6.95
C VAL A 254 -11.38 9.66 -7.10
N THR A 255 -11.37 10.70 -6.28
CA THR A 255 -10.35 11.76 -6.33
C THR A 255 -8.99 11.21 -5.93
N ALA A 256 -8.90 10.36 -4.90
CA ALA A 256 -7.67 9.69 -4.48
C ALA A 256 -7.13 8.77 -5.56
N ALA A 257 -7.96 7.89 -6.12
CA ALA A 257 -7.57 6.97 -7.20
C ALA A 257 -7.07 7.74 -8.44
N ARG A 258 -7.79 8.80 -8.83
CA ARG A 258 -7.41 9.66 -9.95
C ARG A 258 -6.13 10.44 -9.68
N ALA A 259 -5.95 11.00 -8.48
CA ALA A 259 -4.75 11.73 -8.08
C ALA A 259 -3.52 10.81 -8.06
N SER A 260 -3.66 9.62 -7.47
CA SER A 260 -2.59 8.64 -7.38
C SER A 260 -2.05 8.26 -8.76
N ALA A 261 -2.92 8.12 -9.77
CA ALA A 261 -2.54 7.80 -11.15
C ALA A 261 -2.34 9.02 -12.08
N SER A 262 -2.21 10.25 -11.53
CA SER A 262 -1.97 11.48 -12.31
C SER A 262 -0.51 11.66 -12.71
N PHE A 263 0.01 10.81 -13.59
CA PHE A 263 1.40 10.92 -14.05
C PHE A 263 1.64 12.27 -14.76
N PRO A 264 2.66 13.05 -14.39
CA PRO A 264 2.94 14.36 -14.99
C PRO A 264 3.11 14.27 -16.51
N LEU A 265 2.70 15.33 -17.24
CA LEU A 265 2.63 15.42 -18.70
C LEU A 265 1.59 14.49 -19.36
N ALA A 266 1.37 13.29 -18.83
CA ALA A 266 0.31 12.40 -19.29
C ALA A 266 -1.06 12.95 -18.85
N PHE A 267 -1.26 13.20 -17.57
CA PHE A 267 -2.52 13.74 -17.03
C PHE A 267 -2.36 15.15 -16.46
N THR A 268 -3.47 15.88 -16.37
CA THR A 268 -3.53 17.12 -15.59
C THR A 268 -3.49 16.82 -14.09
N PRO A 269 -2.87 17.70 -13.27
CA PRO A 269 -2.97 17.64 -11.82
C PRO A 269 -4.43 17.69 -11.34
N VAL A 270 -4.68 17.12 -10.18
CA VAL A 270 -6.02 17.02 -9.56
C VAL A 270 -6.04 17.90 -8.32
N GLN A 271 -7.10 18.68 -8.11
CA GLN A 271 -7.25 19.43 -6.86
C GLN A 271 -7.67 18.48 -5.74
N GLU A 272 -7.02 18.56 -4.58
CA GLU A 272 -7.30 17.68 -3.44
C GLU A 272 -8.75 17.84 -2.94
N GLY A 273 -9.16 19.08 -2.64
CA GLY A 273 -10.49 19.39 -2.12
C GLY A 273 -10.72 18.91 -0.68
N PRO A 274 -11.79 19.41 -0.02
CA PRO A 274 -12.03 19.17 1.40
C PRO A 274 -12.37 17.70 1.71
N ASP A 275 -13.13 17.03 0.83
CA ASP A 275 -13.59 15.64 1.03
C ASP A 275 -12.41 14.65 1.15
N LEU A 276 -11.37 14.86 0.34
CA LEU A 276 -10.16 14.04 0.36
C LEU A 276 -9.19 14.50 1.46
N ALA A 277 -9.04 15.80 1.68
CA ALA A 277 -8.19 16.35 2.74
C ALA A 277 -8.60 15.85 4.13
N HIS A 278 -9.89 15.66 4.39
CA HIS A 278 -10.41 15.10 5.64
C HIS A 278 -9.91 13.69 5.95
N ARG A 279 -9.53 12.93 4.92
CA ARG A 279 -9.05 11.54 5.00
C ARG A 279 -7.53 11.43 4.94
N ARG A 280 -6.82 12.55 4.91
CA ARG A 280 -5.36 12.61 4.83
C ARG A 280 -4.71 12.28 6.17
N VAL A 281 -3.74 11.36 6.13
CA VAL A 281 -2.94 10.92 7.27
C VAL A 281 -1.57 11.61 7.29
N LEU A 282 -0.96 11.81 6.12
CA LEU A 282 0.34 12.49 5.99
C LEU A 282 0.25 13.61 4.93
N PRO A 283 0.64 14.85 5.28
CA PRO A 283 0.60 15.38 6.65
C PRO A 283 -0.82 15.29 7.21
N ALA A 284 -0.97 15.30 8.54
CA ALA A 284 -2.28 15.22 9.19
C ALA A 284 -3.24 16.30 8.63
N SER A 285 -4.53 15.96 8.53
CA SER A 285 -5.55 16.88 7.99
C SER A 285 -5.59 18.23 8.73
N THR A 286 -5.29 18.24 10.02
CA THR A 286 -5.22 19.46 10.87
C THR A 286 -4.15 20.46 10.43
N LEU A 287 -3.11 20.01 9.70
CA LEU A 287 -2.03 20.86 9.22
C LEU A 287 -2.41 21.65 7.97
N GLU A 288 -3.26 21.08 7.11
CA GLU A 288 -3.71 21.70 5.85
C GLU A 288 -5.20 21.36 5.58
N PRO A 289 -6.15 21.94 6.33
CA PRO A 289 -7.55 21.49 6.33
C PRO A 289 -8.29 21.78 5.02
N ASP A 290 -7.88 22.81 4.28
CA ASP A 290 -8.67 23.37 3.17
C ASP A 290 -8.62 22.54 1.88
N GLY A 291 -7.71 21.57 1.78
CA GLY A 291 -7.54 20.75 0.56
C GLY A 291 -7.18 21.57 -0.69
N GLY A 292 -6.56 22.74 -0.51
CA GLY A 292 -6.23 23.66 -1.60
C GLY A 292 -5.06 23.22 -2.49
N ARG A 293 -4.49 22.03 -2.25
CA ARG A 293 -3.29 21.55 -2.95
C ARG A 293 -3.64 20.89 -4.28
N TRP A 294 -2.74 21.04 -5.24
CA TRP A 294 -2.76 20.28 -6.49
C TRP A 294 -1.94 19.01 -6.31
N LEU A 295 -2.47 17.89 -6.78
CA LEU A 295 -1.92 16.56 -6.61
C LEU A 295 -1.50 15.99 -7.97
N VAL A 296 -0.39 15.26 -7.94
CA VAL A 296 0.11 14.41 -9.02
C VAL A 296 0.42 13.02 -8.47
N ASP A 297 0.87 12.12 -9.35
CA ASP A 297 1.14 10.72 -9.04
C ASP A 297 1.99 10.51 -7.77
N GLY A 298 1.59 9.55 -6.94
CA GLY A 298 2.29 9.18 -5.70
C GLY A 298 3.65 8.54 -5.94
N GLY A 299 3.82 7.83 -7.06
CA GLY A 299 5.04 7.09 -7.43
C GLY A 299 6.21 7.97 -7.86
N ILE A 300 6.07 9.29 -7.73
CA ILE A 300 7.17 10.25 -7.77
C ILE A 300 7.97 10.20 -6.47
N LEU A 301 7.30 10.04 -5.32
CA LEU A 301 7.91 10.16 -4.01
C LEU A 301 7.79 8.92 -3.14
N ASP A 302 6.69 8.17 -3.26
CA ASP A 302 6.42 6.97 -2.46
C ASP A 302 5.73 5.93 -3.35
N ASN A 303 6.51 4.94 -3.78
CA ASN A 303 6.04 3.93 -4.73
C ASN A 303 5.52 2.66 -4.04
N ALA A 304 5.71 2.53 -2.72
CA ALA A 304 5.27 1.37 -1.95
C ALA A 304 5.11 1.77 -0.47
N PRO A 305 3.92 2.21 -0.01
CA PRO A 305 3.77 2.74 1.33
C PRO A 305 3.69 1.60 2.37
N PHE A 306 4.83 0.95 2.67
CA PHE A 306 4.92 -0.17 3.61
C PHE A 306 4.66 0.25 5.05
N GLN A 307 5.25 1.37 5.47
CA GLN A 307 5.13 1.84 6.85
C GLN A 307 3.68 1.94 7.37
N PRO A 308 2.72 2.60 6.67
CA PRO A 308 1.34 2.65 7.15
C PRO A 308 0.63 1.29 7.14
N VAL A 309 1.01 0.37 6.25
CA VAL A 309 0.49 -1.00 6.22
C VAL A 309 0.96 -1.77 7.44
N LEU A 310 2.25 -1.75 7.74
CA LEU A 310 2.85 -2.39 8.89
C LEU A 310 2.25 -1.87 10.21
N ASP A 311 2.08 -0.54 10.31
CA ASP A 311 1.40 0.11 11.42
C ASP A 311 -0.07 -0.32 11.56
N ALA A 312 -0.76 -0.61 10.45
CA ALA A 312 -2.15 -1.08 10.45
C ALA A 312 -2.25 -2.56 10.85
N ILE A 313 -1.40 -3.42 10.27
CA ILE A 313 -1.31 -4.85 10.63
C ILE A 313 -1.11 -5.00 12.14
N ALA A 314 -0.21 -4.22 12.72
CA ALA A 314 0.13 -4.31 14.14
C ALA A 314 -0.99 -3.86 15.09
N ARG A 315 -1.96 -3.08 14.60
CA ARG A 315 -3.14 -2.63 15.37
C ARG A 315 -4.35 -3.53 15.18
N ARG A 316 -4.36 -4.42 14.18
CA ARG A 316 -5.52 -5.28 13.95
C ARG A 316 -5.63 -6.31 15.09
N PRO A 317 -6.73 -6.33 15.86
CA PRO A 317 -6.94 -7.40 16.84
C PRO A 317 -7.08 -8.74 16.12
N ALA A 318 -6.63 -9.81 16.78
CA ALA A 318 -6.81 -11.19 16.32
C ALA A 318 -7.70 -11.90 17.34
N THR A 319 -8.99 -11.99 17.01
CA THR A 319 -10.01 -12.68 17.82
C THR A 319 -10.02 -14.19 17.59
N GLU A 320 -9.30 -14.65 16.56
CA GLU A 320 -9.15 -16.05 16.13
C GLU A 320 -7.66 -16.34 15.83
N PRO A 321 -7.22 -17.61 15.76
CA PRO A 321 -5.85 -17.92 15.37
C PRO A 321 -5.63 -17.48 13.91
N VAL A 322 -4.79 -16.47 13.72
CA VAL A 322 -4.58 -15.81 12.43
C VAL A 322 -3.15 -16.07 11.92
N ARG A 323 -3.02 -16.44 10.64
CA ARG A 323 -1.78 -16.33 9.88
C ARG A 323 -1.81 -15.01 9.11
N ARG A 324 -0.81 -14.15 9.26
CA ARG A 324 -0.73 -12.87 8.54
C ARG A 324 0.22 -12.98 7.36
N LEU A 325 -0.19 -12.48 6.20
CA LEU A 325 0.61 -12.49 4.98
C LEU A 325 0.66 -11.06 4.40
N LEU A 326 1.84 -10.48 4.32
CA LEU A 326 2.11 -9.24 3.59
C LEU A 326 2.51 -9.57 2.14
N VAL A 327 1.62 -9.29 1.20
CA VAL A 327 1.82 -9.50 -0.24
C VAL A 327 2.27 -8.20 -0.89
N TYR A 328 3.52 -8.15 -1.35
CA TYR A 328 4.03 -7.04 -2.15
C TYR A 328 3.92 -7.35 -3.64
N VAL A 329 2.97 -6.70 -4.32
CA VAL A 329 2.71 -6.85 -5.75
C VAL A 329 3.61 -5.87 -6.51
N VAL A 330 4.67 -6.42 -7.13
CA VAL A 330 5.69 -5.64 -7.84
C VAL A 330 6.00 -6.23 -9.21
N PRO A 331 5.81 -5.46 -10.29
CA PRO A 331 5.99 -5.94 -11.66
C PRO A 331 7.45 -5.97 -12.13
N SER A 332 8.43 -5.92 -11.21
CA SER A 332 9.86 -5.96 -11.52
C SER A 332 10.55 -7.11 -10.81
N ARG A 333 11.71 -7.50 -11.36
CA ARG A 333 12.56 -8.57 -10.82
C ARG A 333 13.49 -8.10 -9.70
N GLY A 334 13.45 -6.82 -9.33
CA GLY A 334 14.40 -6.22 -8.40
C GLY A 334 15.81 -6.02 -8.96
N ALA A 335 16.01 -6.14 -10.28
CA ALA A 335 17.29 -5.82 -10.92
C ALA A 335 17.44 -4.30 -11.07
N GLU A 336 18.67 -3.81 -10.86
CA GLU A 336 19.05 -2.39 -11.00
C GLU A 336 18.50 -1.83 -12.32
N PRO A 337 17.91 -0.61 -12.32
CA PRO A 337 17.71 0.10 -13.58
C PRO A 337 19.08 0.18 -14.28
N PRO A 338 19.15 0.13 -15.63
CA PRO A 338 20.42 0.22 -16.34
C PRO A 338 21.24 1.37 -15.76
N SER A 339 22.42 1.04 -15.24
CA SER A 339 23.26 1.98 -14.52
C SER A 339 23.57 3.16 -15.44
N LEU A 340 23.89 4.31 -14.86
CA LEU A 340 24.36 5.47 -15.61
C LEU A 340 25.60 5.16 -16.48
N ASP A 341 26.28 4.04 -16.25
CA ASP A 341 27.40 3.57 -17.08
C ASP A 341 26.95 3.15 -18.49
N ASP A 342 25.72 2.65 -18.66
CA ASP A 342 25.17 2.31 -19.98
C ASP A 342 24.67 3.55 -20.75
N ALA A 343 24.41 4.66 -20.03
CA ALA A 343 24.00 5.95 -20.60
C ALA A 343 25.19 6.89 -20.88
N ALA A 344 26.41 6.51 -20.48
CA ALA A 344 27.62 7.20 -20.90
C ALA A 344 27.87 6.89 -22.38
N PRO A 345 27.93 7.90 -23.28
CA PRO A 345 28.36 7.66 -24.64
C PRO A 345 29.78 7.08 -24.59
N GLY A 346 29.95 5.84 -25.03
CA GLY A 346 31.26 5.27 -25.30
C GLY A 346 32.05 6.23 -26.20
N GLY A 347 33.08 6.85 -25.63
CA GLY A 347 34.19 7.51 -26.32
C GLY A 347 33.85 8.42 -27.51
N ALA A 348 33.42 9.66 -27.24
CA ALA A 348 33.71 10.79 -28.13
C ALA A 348 33.85 12.07 -27.31
N ALA A 349 35.09 12.53 -27.12
CA ALA A 349 35.42 13.76 -26.43
C ALA A 349 34.74 14.97 -27.09
N GLY A 350 33.92 15.72 -26.34
CA GLY A 350 33.44 17.04 -26.77
C GLY A 350 32.02 17.48 -26.39
N ALA A 351 31.48 17.10 -25.22
CA ALA A 351 30.23 17.69 -24.71
C ALA A 351 30.37 18.10 -23.23
N GLU A 352 30.24 19.40 -22.95
CA GLU A 352 30.49 20.00 -21.62
C GLU A 352 29.36 19.81 -20.58
N HIS A 353 28.17 19.31 -20.95
CA HIS A 353 27.12 18.98 -19.97
C HIS A 353 26.17 17.87 -20.46
N PRO A 354 25.67 17.00 -19.57
CA PRO A 354 24.61 16.03 -19.90
C PRO A 354 23.30 16.75 -20.24
N ALA A 355 22.57 16.24 -21.22
CA ALA A 355 21.36 16.87 -21.74
C ALA A 355 20.16 16.76 -20.76
N TRP A 356 19.45 17.87 -20.53
CA TRP A 356 18.26 17.95 -19.66
C TRP A 356 17.16 16.90 -19.88
N PRO A 357 16.90 16.37 -21.09
CA PRO A 357 15.96 15.26 -21.29
C PRO A 357 16.45 13.93 -20.71
N ALA A 358 17.76 13.70 -20.66
CA ALA A 358 18.35 12.55 -19.98
C ALA A 358 18.27 12.71 -18.45
N ILE A 359 18.38 13.95 -17.96
CA ILE A 359 18.22 14.29 -16.53
C ILE A 359 16.74 14.22 -16.11
N LEU A 360 15.78 14.64 -16.93
CA LEU A 360 14.34 14.48 -16.66
C LEU A 360 13.87 13.03 -16.80
N GLY A 361 14.46 12.27 -17.73
CA GLY A 361 14.26 10.81 -17.81
C GLY A 361 14.85 10.06 -16.61
N ALA A 362 16.01 10.50 -16.13
CA ALA A 362 16.65 9.97 -14.92
C ALA A 362 15.99 10.46 -13.62
N ALA A 363 15.40 11.65 -13.59
CA ALA A 363 14.65 12.18 -12.44
C ALA A 363 13.34 11.43 -12.18
N VAL A 364 12.80 10.75 -13.21
CA VAL A 364 11.72 9.78 -13.06
C VAL A 364 12.24 8.47 -12.41
N GLY A 365 13.56 8.21 -12.40
CA GLY A 365 14.18 7.08 -11.71
C GLY A 365 14.73 7.36 -10.30
N PHE A 366 15.07 8.61 -9.97
CA PHE A 366 15.98 8.92 -8.85
C PHE A 366 15.38 9.32 -7.48
N PRO A 367 14.17 8.87 -7.12
CA PRO A 367 13.91 8.53 -5.69
C PRO A 367 13.46 7.07 -5.46
N ARG A 368 13.21 6.30 -6.53
CA ARG A 368 12.48 5.02 -6.45
C ARG A 368 13.22 3.89 -5.75
N GLU A 369 14.55 3.87 -5.88
CA GLU A 369 15.37 2.77 -5.35
C GLU A 369 15.70 2.92 -3.87
N GLY A 370 15.88 4.17 -3.40
CA GLY A 370 16.16 4.47 -2.00
C GLY A 370 14.99 4.15 -1.07
N ASP A 371 13.76 4.43 -1.53
CA ASP A 371 12.54 4.23 -0.75
C ASP A 371 12.21 2.73 -0.62
N VAL A 372 12.26 1.97 -1.73
CA VAL A 372 12.01 0.51 -1.71
C VAL A 372 13.06 -0.23 -0.89
N ARG A 373 14.34 0.15 -0.98
CA ARG A 373 15.40 -0.44 -0.14
C ARG A 373 15.13 -0.18 1.34
N ALA A 374 14.87 1.08 1.71
CA ALA A 374 14.58 1.46 3.10
C ALA A 374 13.33 0.76 3.65
N ASP A 375 12.27 0.64 2.85
CA ASP A 375 11.06 -0.07 3.24
C ASP A 375 11.29 -1.58 3.38
N MET A 376 12.09 -2.19 2.51
CA MET A 376 12.43 -3.61 2.62
C MET A 376 13.35 -3.89 3.81
N GLU A 377 14.31 -3.01 4.09
CA GLU A 377 15.14 -3.06 5.31
C GLU A 377 14.27 -2.90 6.56
N TYR A 378 13.30 -1.98 6.55
CA TYR A 378 12.35 -1.79 7.65
C TYR A 378 11.41 -3.00 7.82
N ALA A 379 10.91 -3.57 6.72
CA ALA A 379 10.13 -4.80 6.77
C ALA A 379 10.95 -5.97 7.31
N ALA A 380 12.22 -6.10 6.91
CA ALA A 380 13.14 -7.12 7.42
C ALA A 380 13.45 -6.91 8.91
N GLU A 381 13.61 -5.67 9.38
CA GLU A 381 13.78 -5.35 10.79
C GLU A 381 12.56 -5.76 11.61
N LEU A 382 11.35 -5.47 11.13
CA LEU A 382 10.10 -5.88 11.79
C LEU A 382 9.91 -7.40 11.77
N LEU A 383 10.24 -8.07 10.66
CA LEU A 383 10.21 -9.54 10.56
C LEU A 383 11.18 -10.17 11.57
N GLY A 384 12.41 -9.67 11.64
CA GLY A 384 13.41 -10.15 12.60
C GLY A 384 12.98 -9.93 14.05
N ALA A 385 12.38 -8.78 14.36
CA ALA A 385 11.81 -8.52 15.68
C ALA A 385 10.62 -9.45 16.00
N GLY A 386 9.78 -9.78 15.02
CA GLY A 386 8.66 -10.72 15.16
C GLY A 386 9.11 -12.17 15.36
N GLU A 387 10.06 -12.65 14.54
CA GLU A 387 10.60 -14.02 14.59
C GLU A 387 11.23 -14.37 15.94
N ALA A 388 11.99 -13.43 16.52
CA ALA A 388 12.61 -13.59 17.84
C ALA A 388 11.61 -13.88 18.96
N THR A 389 10.33 -13.55 18.73
CA THR A 389 9.30 -13.63 19.75
C THR A 389 8.40 -14.88 19.59
N ASP A 390 8.18 -15.39 18.36
CA ASP A 390 7.23 -16.50 18.09
C ASP A 390 7.87 -17.83 17.66
N VAL A 391 9.00 -17.80 16.93
CA VAL A 391 9.61 -19.05 16.41
C VAL A 391 10.37 -19.79 17.52
N ARG A 392 10.70 -19.07 18.60
CA ARG A 392 11.35 -19.59 19.79
C ARG A 392 10.68 -19.00 21.04
N PRO A 393 9.45 -19.43 21.37
CA PRO A 393 8.75 -18.95 22.55
C PRO A 393 9.50 -19.27 23.86
N GLU A 394 10.58 -20.06 23.81
CA GLU A 394 11.50 -20.34 24.91
C GLU A 394 12.54 -19.23 25.15
N VAL A 395 12.71 -18.27 24.23
CA VAL A 395 13.68 -17.16 24.38
C VAL A 395 13.04 -15.77 24.32
N GLY A 396 11.73 -15.68 24.11
CA GLY A 396 10.96 -14.44 24.05
C GLY A 396 10.46 -13.93 25.41
N PRO A 397 9.89 -12.71 25.47
CA PRO A 397 9.21 -12.15 26.64
C PRO A 397 8.16 -13.08 27.27
N GLU A 398 7.53 -13.94 26.48
CA GLU A 398 6.53 -14.93 26.88
C GLU A 398 7.14 -16.04 27.74
N ALA A 399 8.40 -16.44 27.48
CA ALA A 399 9.12 -17.39 28.33
C ALA A 399 9.30 -16.81 29.74
N LEU A 400 9.85 -15.59 29.80
CA LEU A 400 10.06 -14.88 31.07
C LEU A 400 8.73 -14.61 31.78
N PHE A 401 7.68 -14.29 31.03
CA PHE A 401 6.33 -14.11 31.59
C PHE A 401 5.84 -15.38 32.27
N ARG A 402 5.96 -16.55 31.61
CA ARG A 402 5.56 -17.84 32.17
C ARG A 402 6.38 -18.20 33.41
N GLU A 403 7.69 -18.02 33.36
CA GLU A 403 8.57 -18.24 34.52
C GLU A 403 8.20 -17.33 35.71
N GLU A 404 7.94 -16.05 35.47
CA GLU A 404 7.54 -15.09 36.51
C GLU A 404 6.15 -15.36 37.09
N VAL A 405 5.24 -15.92 36.30
CA VAL A 405 3.93 -16.39 36.77
C VAL A 405 4.08 -17.58 37.73
N ASP A 406 5.01 -18.51 37.44
CA ASP A 406 5.26 -19.69 38.26
C ASP A 406 6.03 -19.35 39.55
N GLY A 407 6.87 -18.32 39.53
CA GLY A 407 7.56 -17.79 40.70
C GLY A 407 8.44 -16.56 40.41
N PRO A 408 8.82 -15.76 41.43
CA PRO A 408 9.60 -14.56 41.21
C PRO A 408 10.98 -14.86 40.62
N THR A 409 11.25 -14.32 39.42
CA THR A 409 12.51 -14.48 38.67
C THR A 409 13.55 -13.44 39.04
N HIS A 410 13.14 -12.33 39.67
CA HIS A 410 14.00 -11.17 39.96
C HIS A 410 14.57 -10.47 38.71
N ALA A 411 14.01 -10.73 37.51
CA ALA A 411 14.52 -10.15 36.25
C ALA A 411 14.45 -8.62 36.18
N ALA A 412 13.58 -7.98 36.96
CA ALA A 412 13.46 -6.53 37.05
C ALA A 412 14.45 -5.89 38.06
N ASP A 413 15.07 -6.69 38.92
CA ASP A 413 15.92 -6.20 40.01
C ASP A 413 17.18 -5.55 39.42
N GLY A 414 17.49 -4.34 39.90
CA GLY A 414 18.60 -3.54 39.37
C GLY A 414 18.32 -2.82 38.04
N LEU A 415 17.27 -3.20 37.30
CA LEU A 415 16.88 -2.55 36.04
C LEU A 415 15.78 -1.50 36.21
N PHE A 416 14.97 -1.60 37.27
CA PHE A 416 13.80 -0.76 37.50
C PHE A 416 14.08 0.75 37.44
N GLU A 417 15.12 1.23 38.13
CA GLU A 417 15.44 2.66 38.13
C GLU A 417 15.88 3.16 36.74
N GLN A 418 16.54 2.30 35.95
CA GLN A 418 16.90 2.67 34.60
C GLN A 418 15.67 2.68 33.67
N TYR A 419 14.79 1.70 33.81
CA TYR A 419 13.49 1.70 33.13
C TYR A 419 12.71 2.99 33.42
N ARG A 420 12.64 3.43 34.68
CA ARG A 420 11.99 4.69 35.08
C ARG A 420 12.53 5.90 34.32
N ARG A 421 13.85 6.03 34.25
CA ARG A 421 14.52 7.12 33.53
C ARG A 421 14.21 7.08 32.05
N ALA A 422 14.30 5.89 31.44
CA ALA A 422 13.98 5.70 30.03
C ALA A 422 12.51 6.06 29.73
N ARG A 423 11.56 5.65 30.58
CA ARG A 423 10.13 6.01 30.43
C ARG A 423 9.85 7.48 30.60
N ALA A 424 10.52 8.15 31.54
CA ALA A 424 10.38 9.60 31.73
C ALA A 424 10.77 10.36 30.45
N VAL A 425 11.88 9.95 29.81
CA VAL A 425 12.32 10.49 28.51
C VAL A 425 11.37 10.10 27.38
N GLY A 426 10.95 8.84 27.32
CA GLY A 426 10.07 8.35 26.27
C GLY A 426 8.70 9.04 26.24
N GLY A 427 8.11 9.33 27.40
CA GLY A 427 6.84 10.08 27.43
C GLY A 427 6.96 11.52 26.92
N LEU A 428 8.09 12.20 27.18
CA LEU A 428 8.37 13.51 26.56
C LEU A 428 8.51 13.40 25.04
N GLN A 429 9.14 12.33 24.55
CA GLN A 429 9.23 12.07 23.11
C GLN A 429 7.84 11.83 22.49
N ASP A 430 7.00 11.01 23.11
CA ASP A 430 5.63 10.75 22.66
C ASP A 430 4.80 12.05 22.53
N VAL A 431 4.93 12.97 23.50
CA VAL A 431 4.26 14.29 23.47
C VAL A 431 4.76 15.14 22.31
N ARG A 432 6.09 15.25 22.14
CA ARG A 432 6.68 16.06 21.05
C ARG A 432 6.30 15.54 19.68
N GLU A 433 6.31 14.23 19.48
CA GLU A 433 5.88 13.62 18.23
C GLU A 433 4.40 13.88 17.95
N THR A 434 3.55 13.79 18.97
CA THR A 434 2.13 14.10 18.86
C THR A 434 1.91 15.56 18.42
N LEU A 435 2.62 16.50 19.04
CA LEU A 435 2.54 17.92 18.68
C LEU A 435 3.09 18.23 17.29
N ALA A 436 4.23 17.63 16.92
CA ALA A 436 4.83 17.80 15.61
C ALA A 436 3.92 17.28 14.48
N ARG A 437 3.02 16.33 14.76
CA ARG A 437 1.99 15.86 13.81
C ARG A 437 0.76 16.76 13.76
N ALA A 438 0.49 17.53 14.81
CA ALA A 438 -0.73 18.33 14.94
C ALA A 438 -0.57 19.78 14.47
N ARG A 439 0.63 20.37 14.60
CA ARG A 439 0.92 21.80 14.35
C ARG A 439 1.94 22.03 13.23
N ALA A 440 1.61 22.91 12.29
CA ALA A 440 2.49 23.25 11.16
C ALA A 440 3.72 24.07 11.59
N ASP A 441 3.56 24.86 12.66
CA ASP A 441 4.61 25.66 13.30
C ASP A 441 5.47 24.86 14.30
N SER A 442 5.07 23.63 14.64
CA SER A 442 5.82 22.74 15.52
C SER A 442 6.86 21.95 14.73
N ALA A 443 8.12 22.33 14.92
CA ALA A 443 9.23 21.69 14.24
C ALA A 443 9.43 20.25 14.72
N VAL A 444 9.74 19.33 13.81
CA VAL A 444 10.23 17.99 14.17
C VAL A 444 11.62 18.13 14.79
N VAL A 445 11.76 17.79 16.08
CA VAL A 445 13.02 17.93 16.80
C VAL A 445 13.89 16.69 16.59
N LEU A 446 15.06 16.86 15.98
CA LEU A 446 16.09 15.83 15.88
C LEU A 446 16.81 15.67 17.23
N ALA A 447 16.93 14.43 17.70
CA ALA A 447 17.43 14.09 19.05
C ALA A 447 16.64 14.81 20.18
N PRO A 448 15.35 14.50 20.36
CA PRO A 448 14.47 15.25 21.26
C PRO A 448 14.99 15.29 22.70
N SER A 449 15.69 14.27 23.17
CA SER A 449 16.17 14.18 24.56
C SER A 449 17.50 14.90 24.85
N ALA A 450 18.19 15.45 23.84
CA ALA A 450 19.60 15.87 23.95
C ALA A 450 19.92 17.04 24.91
N GLY A 451 18.92 17.61 25.60
CA GLY A 451 19.10 18.74 26.52
C GLY A 451 18.42 18.61 27.88
N VAL A 452 17.84 17.44 28.21
CA VAL A 452 17.07 17.26 29.44
C VAL A 452 17.70 16.18 30.31
N ARG A 453 17.98 16.51 31.57
CA ARG A 453 18.50 15.52 32.52
C ARG A 453 17.37 14.59 32.97
N PRO A 454 17.49 13.25 32.82
CA PRO A 454 16.44 12.33 33.27
C PRO A 454 16.08 12.50 34.75
N ALA A 455 17.04 12.86 35.60
CA ALA A 455 16.79 13.14 37.01
C ALA A 455 15.78 14.29 37.24
N GLU A 456 15.80 15.33 36.41
CA GLU A 456 14.84 16.45 36.49
C GLU A 456 13.44 16.02 36.04
N LEU A 457 13.35 15.10 35.07
CA LEU A 457 12.07 14.53 34.65
C LEU A 457 11.51 13.62 35.74
N CYS A 458 12.33 12.71 36.27
CA CYS A 458 11.93 11.77 37.32
C CYS A 458 11.60 12.43 38.67
N ALA A 459 12.01 13.68 38.89
CA ALA A 459 11.65 14.46 40.07
C ALA A 459 10.19 14.99 40.00
N ARG A 460 9.55 14.95 38.83
CA ARG A 460 8.14 15.32 38.66
C ARG A 460 7.20 14.15 38.93
N ASP A 461 5.95 14.49 39.23
CA ASP A 461 4.87 13.51 39.26
C ASP A 461 4.38 13.22 37.83
N LEU A 462 4.99 12.22 37.18
CA LEU A 462 4.69 11.86 35.80
C LEU A 462 3.61 10.77 35.71
N PRO A 463 2.53 10.94 34.92
CA PRO A 463 1.51 9.91 34.77
C PRO A 463 1.94 8.71 33.89
N TRP A 464 3.17 8.74 33.35
CA TRP A 464 3.71 7.71 32.46
C TRP A 464 5.05 7.11 32.91
N ALA A 465 5.51 7.44 34.13
CA ALA A 465 6.67 6.82 34.75
C ALA A 465 6.30 6.30 36.15
N PRO A 466 6.68 5.06 36.52
CA PRO A 466 6.28 4.51 37.80
C PRO A 466 6.95 5.23 38.99
N PRO A 467 6.40 5.09 40.22
CA PRO A 467 7.00 5.69 41.41
C PRO A 467 8.40 5.12 41.69
N PRO A 468 9.26 5.83 42.43
CA PRO A 468 10.66 5.43 42.67
C PRO A 468 10.81 4.20 43.56
N ASP A 469 9.83 3.94 44.43
CA ASP A 469 9.79 2.75 45.27
C ASP A 469 9.31 1.54 44.44
N PRO A 470 10.16 0.53 44.20
CA PRO A 470 9.79 -0.66 43.44
C PRO A 470 8.62 -1.41 44.08
N ASP A 471 8.62 -1.57 45.40
CA ASP A 471 7.58 -2.35 46.09
C ASP A 471 6.21 -1.71 45.89
N ALA A 472 6.13 -0.38 46.03
CA ALA A 472 4.93 0.37 45.73
C ALA A 472 4.57 0.39 44.22
N ALA A 473 5.55 0.35 43.32
CA ALA A 473 5.32 0.37 41.88
C ALA A 473 4.71 -0.95 41.35
N PHE A 474 5.16 -2.09 41.88
CA PHE A 474 4.68 -3.41 41.50
C PHE A 474 3.41 -3.84 42.28
N ALA A 475 3.13 -3.21 43.44
CA ALA A 475 1.92 -3.44 44.20
C ALA A 475 0.63 -2.99 43.46
N PRO A 476 -0.53 -3.63 43.72
CA PRO A 476 -1.81 -3.22 43.17
C PRO A 476 -2.12 -1.76 43.54
N GLY A 477 -2.48 -0.95 42.55
CA GLY A 477 -2.69 0.48 42.77
C GLY A 477 -2.89 1.27 41.47
N PRO A 478 -3.00 2.61 41.58
CA PRO A 478 -3.22 3.49 40.44
C PRO A 478 -2.14 3.35 39.36
N TRP A 479 -2.55 3.18 38.11
CA TRP A 479 -1.65 2.93 36.98
C TRP A 479 -0.79 4.15 36.61
N ARG A 480 0.51 4.12 36.93
CA ARG A 480 1.48 5.20 36.64
C ARG A 480 2.50 4.86 35.57
N TRP A 481 2.37 3.71 34.92
CA TRP A 481 3.33 3.20 33.95
C TRP A 481 3.11 3.75 32.54
N GLY A 482 1.99 4.45 32.30
CA GLY A 482 1.65 5.09 31.03
C GLY A 482 0.96 4.18 30.01
N LEU A 483 0.61 4.76 28.86
CA LEU A 483 -0.18 4.12 27.80
C LEU A 483 0.59 3.05 27.01
N GLY A 484 1.89 3.24 26.79
CA GLY A 484 2.71 2.28 26.05
C GLY A 484 2.84 0.97 26.81
N THR A 485 3.15 1.06 28.11
CA THR A 485 3.27 -0.08 29.01
C THR A 485 1.93 -0.81 29.18
N ALA A 486 0.84 -0.07 29.35
CA ALA A 486 -0.51 -0.64 29.42
C ALA A 486 -0.81 -1.52 28.21
N GLU A 487 -0.49 -1.02 27.01
CA GLU A 487 -0.73 -1.76 25.77
C GLU A 487 0.15 -3.02 25.66
N ARG A 488 1.45 -2.92 25.96
CA ARG A 488 2.38 -4.06 25.89
C ARG A 488 2.01 -5.17 26.86
N VAL A 489 1.64 -4.81 28.09
CA VAL A 489 1.19 -5.79 29.09
C VAL A 489 -0.09 -6.49 28.61
N CYS A 490 -1.10 -5.77 28.14
CA CYS A 490 -2.31 -6.41 27.59
C CYS A 490 -1.99 -7.33 26.40
N ARG A 491 -1.10 -6.92 25.48
CA ARG A 491 -0.69 -7.74 24.33
C ARG A 491 0.05 -9.01 24.76
N LEU A 492 0.93 -8.92 25.77
CA LEU A 492 1.62 -10.07 26.34
C LEU A 492 0.63 -11.09 26.94
N LEU A 493 -0.38 -10.60 27.69
CA LEU A 493 -1.44 -11.45 28.23
C LEU A 493 -2.24 -12.14 27.12
N VAL A 494 -2.65 -11.40 26.08
CA VAL A 494 -3.37 -11.95 24.93
C VAL A 494 -2.54 -13.04 24.24
N ARG A 495 -1.24 -12.80 24.06
CA ARG A 495 -0.37 -13.73 23.37
C ARG A 495 -0.10 -15.02 24.15
N ASP A 496 0.17 -14.93 25.45
CA ASP A 496 0.33 -16.13 26.28
C ASP A 496 -0.94 -16.99 26.28
N LEU A 497 -2.13 -16.38 26.25
CA LEU A 497 -3.39 -17.13 26.10
C LEU A 497 -3.55 -17.78 24.73
N TRP A 498 -3.03 -17.15 23.67
CA TRP A 498 -3.04 -17.70 22.30
C TRP A 498 -2.14 -18.93 22.15
N ASP A 499 -1.00 -18.95 22.83
CA ASP A 499 -0.03 -20.06 22.77
C ASP A 499 -0.47 -21.30 23.56
N ARG A 500 -1.65 -21.25 24.19
CA ARG A 500 -2.15 -22.29 25.08
C ARG A 500 -3.29 -23.08 24.45
N ASP A 501 -3.08 -24.39 24.33
CA ASP A 501 -4.09 -25.31 23.81
C ASP A 501 -5.32 -25.48 24.73
N ASP A 502 -5.21 -25.15 26.02
CA ASP A 502 -6.26 -25.34 27.04
C ASP A 502 -7.21 -24.15 27.22
N VAL A 503 -7.03 -23.08 26.44
CA VAL A 503 -7.80 -21.83 26.53
C VAL A 503 -8.80 -21.71 25.38
N GLU A 504 -10.06 -21.40 25.72
CA GLU A 504 -11.09 -21.16 24.70
C GLU A 504 -10.98 -19.74 24.13
N PRO A 505 -11.16 -19.53 22.80
CA PRO A 505 -11.06 -18.21 22.16
C PRO A 505 -11.98 -17.15 22.78
N ALA A 506 -13.13 -17.58 23.30
CA ALA A 506 -14.07 -16.70 23.97
C ALA A 506 -13.46 -15.99 25.20
N ALA A 507 -12.55 -16.65 25.92
CA ALA A 507 -11.88 -16.08 27.09
C ALA A 507 -10.78 -15.07 26.72
N ILE A 508 -10.24 -15.14 25.50
CA ILE A 508 -9.24 -14.19 24.98
C ILE A 508 -9.91 -12.83 24.67
N ARG A 509 -11.16 -12.85 24.20
CA ARG A 509 -11.91 -11.64 23.82
C ARG A 509 -12.03 -10.62 24.95
N ASP A 510 -12.11 -11.07 26.21
CA ASP A 510 -12.23 -10.17 27.35
C ASP A 510 -10.93 -9.41 27.64
N VAL A 511 -9.77 -10.04 27.43
CA VAL A 511 -8.46 -9.39 27.51
C VAL A 511 -8.26 -8.44 26.32
N ASP A 512 -8.67 -8.85 25.12
CA ASP A 512 -8.61 -8.02 23.91
C ASP A 512 -9.52 -6.78 24.01
N ALA A 513 -10.70 -6.90 24.63
CA ALA A 513 -11.57 -5.76 24.89
C ALA A 513 -10.91 -4.69 25.79
N ALA A 514 -10.09 -5.11 26.75
CA ALA A 514 -9.31 -4.18 27.56
C ALA A 514 -8.20 -3.51 26.74
N LEU A 515 -7.56 -4.23 25.82
CA LEU A 515 -6.59 -3.66 24.88
C LEU A 515 -7.23 -2.58 24.00
N LEU A 516 -8.42 -2.85 23.43
CA LEU A 516 -9.17 -1.87 22.63
C LEU A 516 -9.50 -0.59 23.41
N ARG A 517 -9.85 -0.73 24.70
CA ARG A 517 -10.06 0.42 25.60
C ARG A 517 -8.78 1.23 25.83
N VAL A 518 -7.63 0.56 26.03
CA VAL A 518 -6.32 1.26 26.15
C VAL A 518 -6.00 2.05 24.88
N GLU A 519 -6.28 1.49 23.71
CA GLU A 519 -6.11 2.19 22.44
C GLU A 519 -7.05 3.40 22.31
N ALA A 520 -8.31 3.27 22.73
CA ALA A 520 -9.26 4.39 22.78
C ALA A 520 -8.79 5.55 23.68
N VAL A 521 -8.22 5.23 24.86
CA VAL A 521 -7.63 6.25 25.73
C VAL A 521 -6.47 6.95 25.05
N ARG A 522 -5.62 6.20 24.33
CA ARG A 522 -4.49 6.78 23.59
C ARG A 522 -4.96 7.74 22.51
N ASP A 523 -5.96 7.36 21.73
CA ASP A 523 -6.52 8.21 20.67
C ASP A 523 -7.10 9.50 21.27
N ALA A 524 -7.81 9.41 22.41
CA ALA A 524 -8.33 10.58 23.12
C ALA A 524 -7.21 11.49 23.67
N VAL A 525 -6.13 10.93 24.22
CA VAL A 525 -4.96 11.71 24.65
C VAL A 525 -4.32 12.42 23.48
N ALA A 526 -4.08 11.72 22.37
CA ALA A 526 -3.49 12.32 21.17
C ALA A 526 -4.38 13.45 20.62
N ALA A 527 -5.70 13.24 20.55
CA ALA A 527 -6.66 14.25 20.12
C ALA A 527 -6.67 15.47 21.04
N ARG A 528 -6.64 15.28 22.36
CA ARG A 528 -6.58 16.37 23.34
C ARG A 528 -5.29 17.17 23.24
N LEU A 529 -4.14 16.51 23.16
CA LEU A 529 -2.85 17.19 23.00
C LEU A 529 -2.79 17.96 21.69
N ALA A 530 -3.32 17.39 20.60
CA ALA A 530 -3.41 18.05 19.30
C ALA A 530 -4.34 19.29 19.33
N ALA A 531 -5.50 19.20 19.99
CA ALA A 531 -6.44 20.30 20.11
C ALA A 531 -5.88 21.49 20.90
N ASP A 532 -5.19 21.21 22.02
CA ASP A 532 -4.61 22.24 22.88
C ASP A 532 -3.19 22.66 22.46
N ALA A 533 -2.67 22.07 21.36
CA ALA A 533 -1.29 22.19 20.93
C ALA A 533 -0.82 23.64 20.84
N ALA A 534 -1.71 24.57 20.49
CA ALA A 534 -1.49 26.02 20.43
C ALA A 534 -0.80 26.59 21.68
N SER A 535 -1.16 26.04 22.85
CA SER A 535 -0.70 26.47 24.18
C SER A 535 0.53 25.72 24.71
N ALA A 536 1.09 24.80 23.92
CA ALA A 536 2.21 23.97 24.35
C ALA A 536 3.51 24.81 24.56
N PRO A 537 4.18 24.70 25.72
CA PRO A 537 5.47 25.35 25.96
C PRO A 537 6.59 24.82 25.06
N GLU A 538 7.59 25.65 24.76
CA GLU A 538 8.77 25.23 24.00
C GLU A 538 9.81 24.48 24.85
N ASP A 539 9.93 24.83 26.13
CA ASP A 539 10.88 24.19 27.03
C ASP A 539 10.39 22.79 27.45
N ALA A 540 11.32 21.85 27.60
CA ALA A 540 10.97 20.46 27.82
C ALA A 540 10.24 20.20 29.14
N LEU A 541 10.58 20.97 30.18
CA LEU A 541 10.09 20.81 31.54
C LEU A 541 8.64 21.29 31.64
N GLY A 542 8.37 22.51 31.16
CA GLY A 542 7.03 23.07 31.03
C GLY A 542 6.16 22.26 30.07
N LEU A 543 6.73 21.70 29.00
CA LEU A 543 5.99 20.81 28.09
C LEU A 543 5.51 19.54 28.78
N VAL A 544 6.35 18.95 29.65
CA VAL A 544 5.97 17.79 30.46
C VAL A 544 4.85 18.13 31.44
N ASP A 545 4.98 19.24 32.16
CA ASP A 545 3.96 19.69 33.12
C ASP A 545 2.62 20.00 32.41
N TRP A 546 2.70 20.64 31.24
CA TRP A 546 1.56 20.91 30.38
C TRP A 546 0.87 19.63 29.93
N ALA A 547 1.62 18.65 29.41
CA ALA A 547 1.07 17.39 28.93
C ALA A 547 0.48 16.56 30.07
N ALA A 548 1.16 16.49 31.23
CA ALA A 548 0.68 15.81 32.42
C ALA A 548 -0.68 16.37 32.88
N ALA A 549 -0.85 17.71 32.87
CA ALA A 549 -2.12 18.33 33.20
C ALA A 549 -3.27 17.96 32.23
N ARG A 550 -3.00 17.87 30.92
CA ARG A 550 -4.01 17.45 29.92
C ARG A 550 -4.37 15.97 30.05
N ILE A 551 -3.38 15.12 30.33
CA ILE A 551 -3.57 13.69 30.59
C ILE A 551 -4.40 13.49 31.88
N ALA A 552 -4.09 14.24 32.93
CA ALA A 552 -4.84 14.21 34.18
C ALA A 552 -6.29 14.67 33.99
N GLY A 553 -6.52 15.74 33.21
CA GLY A 553 -7.86 16.23 32.87
C GLY A 553 -8.72 15.22 32.09
N LEU A 554 -8.09 14.22 31.45
CA LEU A 554 -8.77 13.10 30.81
C LEU A 554 -8.93 11.88 31.72
N ARG A 555 -8.58 11.94 33.01
CA ARG A 555 -8.67 10.82 33.98
C ARG A 555 -8.00 9.52 33.48
N VAL A 556 -6.92 9.64 32.72
CA VAL A 556 -6.24 8.52 32.05
C VAL A 556 -5.76 7.46 33.04
N GLN A 557 -5.23 7.86 34.19
CA GLN A 557 -4.75 6.94 35.21
C GLN A 557 -5.85 6.01 35.73
N GLU A 558 -7.05 6.54 35.99
CA GLU A 558 -8.19 5.76 36.45
C GLU A 558 -8.68 4.80 35.36
N ALA A 559 -8.75 5.27 34.11
CA ALA A 559 -9.14 4.46 32.97
C ALA A 559 -8.17 3.30 32.73
N LEU A 560 -6.86 3.55 32.75
CA LEU A 560 -5.85 2.50 32.57
C LEU A 560 -5.81 1.53 33.75
N THR A 561 -6.03 2.00 34.97
CA THR A 561 -6.17 1.10 36.14
C THR A 561 -7.33 0.14 35.91
N HIS A 562 -8.49 0.64 35.49
CA HIS A 562 -9.65 -0.19 35.17
C HIS A 562 -9.36 -1.19 34.04
N CYS A 563 -8.74 -0.75 32.94
CA CYS A 563 -8.40 -1.64 31.83
C CYS A 563 -7.47 -2.78 32.25
N LEU A 564 -6.41 -2.47 33.01
CA LEU A 564 -5.40 -3.47 33.38
C LEU A 564 -5.91 -4.43 34.46
N SER A 565 -6.74 -3.96 35.39
CA SER A 565 -7.47 -4.83 36.31
C SER A 565 -8.42 -5.76 35.57
N ALA A 566 -9.19 -5.24 34.60
CA ALA A 566 -10.07 -6.06 33.78
C ALA A 566 -9.30 -7.10 32.94
N ALA A 567 -8.19 -6.70 32.31
CA ALA A 567 -7.33 -7.59 31.54
C ALA A 567 -6.73 -8.72 32.39
N SER A 568 -6.20 -8.38 33.58
CA SER A 568 -5.57 -9.37 34.48
C SER A 568 -6.59 -10.33 35.08
N ALA A 569 -7.79 -9.83 35.44
CA ALA A 569 -8.89 -10.66 35.91
C ALA A 569 -9.42 -11.59 34.81
N ALA A 570 -9.57 -11.10 33.58
CA ALA A 570 -9.96 -11.89 32.42
C ALA A 570 -8.91 -12.98 32.11
N TYR A 571 -7.62 -12.63 32.17
CA TYR A 571 -6.53 -13.59 32.03
C TYR A 571 -6.57 -14.68 33.12
N ALA A 572 -6.72 -14.29 34.39
CA ALA A 572 -6.86 -15.24 35.51
C ALA A 572 -8.07 -16.18 35.32
N ALA A 573 -9.20 -15.63 34.88
CA ALA A 573 -10.41 -16.41 34.57
C ALA A 573 -10.17 -17.38 33.39
N ALA A 574 -9.50 -16.94 32.33
CA ALA A 574 -9.12 -17.78 31.19
C ALA A 574 -8.20 -18.94 31.61
N ARG A 575 -7.30 -18.68 32.57
CA ARG A 575 -6.45 -19.68 33.23
C ARG A 575 -7.16 -20.46 34.35
N ARG A 576 -8.50 -20.40 34.42
CA ARG A 576 -9.35 -21.10 35.39
C ARG A 576 -8.95 -20.88 36.85
N GLY A 577 -8.43 -19.68 37.16
CA GLY A 577 -7.96 -19.31 38.49
C GLY A 577 -6.62 -19.94 38.89
N ALA A 578 -5.91 -20.62 37.98
CA ALA A 578 -4.57 -21.16 38.25
C ALA A 578 -3.53 -20.06 38.51
N VAL A 579 -3.80 -18.84 38.03
CA VAL A 579 -2.95 -17.66 38.21
C VAL A 579 -3.80 -16.57 38.86
N ALA A 580 -3.31 -15.95 39.94
CA ALA A 580 -3.95 -14.78 40.52
C ALA A 580 -3.82 -13.57 39.58
N ASP A 581 -4.82 -12.69 39.57
CA ASP A 581 -4.84 -11.46 38.76
C ASP A 581 -3.63 -10.57 39.04
N ASP A 582 -3.28 -10.37 40.31
CA ASP A 582 -2.12 -9.59 40.74
C ASP A 582 -0.80 -10.22 40.27
N THR A 583 -0.71 -11.55 40.23
CA THR A 583 0.47 -12.27 39.73
C THR A 583 0.65 -12.04 38.23
N ALA A 584 -0.42 -12.17 37.44
CA ALA A 584 -0.36 -11.93 35.99
C ALA A 584 0.05 -10.48 35.68
N ARG A 585 -0.53 -9.51 36.42
CA ARG A 585 -0.18 -8.10 36.29
C ARG A 585 1.28 -7.83 36.64
N ARG A 586 1.76 -8.38 37.77
CA ARG A 586 3.15 -8.24 38.22
C ARG A 586 4.12 -8.85 37.22
N ALA A 587 3.83 -10.05 36.72
CA ALA A 587 4.65 -10.73 35.72
C ALA A 587 4.80 -9.90 34.44
N GLY A 588 3.69 -9.32 33.95
CA GLY A 588 3.74 -8.41 32.81
C GLY A 588 4.61 -7.17 33.05
N LEU A 589 4.58 -6.59 34.26
CA LEU A 589 5.44 -5.46 34.62
C LEU A 589 6.92 -5.86 34.76
N VAL A 590 7.22 -7.05 35.26
CA VAL A 590 8.60 -7.56 35.34
C VAL A 590 9.19 -7.72 33.94
N VAL A 591 8.44 -8.35 33.03
CA VAL A 591 8.83 -8.51 31.63
C VAL A 591 9.01 -7.15 30.95
N GLU A 592 8.11 -6.20 31.21
CA GLU A 592 8.23 -4.83 30.72
C GLU A 592 9.56 -4.19 31.18
N VAL A 593 9.90 -4.26 32.46
CA VAL A 593 11.15 -3.68 32.96
C VAL A 593 12.36 -4.37 32.35
N ALA A 594 12.37 -5.70 32.34
CA ALA A 594 13.50 -6.49 31.82
C ALA A 594 13.76 -6.22 30.33
N THR A 595 12.70 -6.10 29.53
CA THR A 595 12.81 -5.93 28.07
C THR A 595 12.96 -4.47 27.64
N GLN A 596 12.41 -3.52 28.41
CA GLN A 596 12.35 -2.12 27.99
C GLN A 596 13.28 -1.18 28.77
N ALA A 597 14.06 -1.64 29.75
CA ALA A 597 14.90 -0.77 30.58
C ALA A 597 15.79 0.19 29.78
N PHE A 598 16.29 -0.25 28.63
CA PHE A 598 17.17 0.56 27.76
C PHE A 598 16.49 1.11 26.51
N THR A 599 15.30 0.64 26.15
CA THR A 599 14.60 1.00 24.90
C THR A 599 13.33 1.82 25.14
N ALA A 600 12.84 1.89 26.37
CA ALA A 600 11.64 2.61 26.79
C ALA A 600 11.63 4.12 26.46
N HIS A 601 12.78 4.67 26.09
CA HIS A 601 12.95 6.04 25.65
C HIS A 601 12.64 6.24 24.16
N HIS A 602 12.66 5.17 23.36
CA HIS A 602 12.22 5.18 21.97
C HIS A 602 10.69 5.12 21.87
N ARG A 603 10.19 5.54 20.71
CA ARG A 603 8.77 5.39 20.37
C ARG A 603 8.38 3.91 20.47
N PHE A 604 7.23 3.65 21.06
CA PHE A 604 6.65 2.32 21.01
C PHE A 604 6.31 1.93 19.56
N GLN A 605 7.09 1.02 18.99
CA GLN A 605 6.78 0.30 17.76
C GLN A 605 6.05 -0.98 18.13
N ARG A 606 4.88 -1.18 17.52
CA ARG A 606 4.14 -2.43 17.66
C ARG A 606 4.77 -3.43 16.71
N THR A 607 5.21 -4.56 17.24
CA THR A 607 5.59 -5.70 16.42
C THR A 607 4.32 -6.45 16.03
N ALA A 608 4.25 -6.90 14.78
CA ALA A 608 3.28 -7.88 14.33
C ALA A 608 4.01 -8.96 13.54
N GLN A 609 3.65 -10.21 13.81
CA GLN A 609 4.08 -11.32 12.97
C GLN A 609 3.35 -11.24 11.64
N PHE A 610 4.09 -11.41 10.55
CA PHE A 610 3.54 -11.65 9.22
C PHE A 610 4.57 -12.43 8.40
N GLU A 611 4.09 -13.23 7.45
CA GLU A 611 4.89 -13.78 6.37
C GLU A 611 4.99 -12.75 5.24
N PHE A 612 6.13 -12.67 4.57
CA PHE A 612 6.31 -11.76 3.44
C PHE A 612 6.33 -12.53 2.12
N LEU A 613 5.49 -12.12 1.17
CA LEU A 613 5.41 -12.67 -0.17
C LEU A 613 5.57 -11.57 -1.21
N ARG A 614 6.66 -11.60 -1.98
CA ARG A 614 6.79 -10.77 -3.18
C ARG A 614 6.10 -11.46 -4.35
N LEU A 615 5.00 -10.87 -4.82
CA LEU A 615 4.27 -11.31 -6.00
C LEU A 615 4.76 -10.52 -7.22
N GLY A 616 5.57 -11.18 -8.06
CA GLY A 616 6.10 -10.61 -9.29
C GLY A 616 6.08 -11.60 -10.47
N PRO A 617 6.38 -11.11 -11.68
CA PRO A 617 6.29 -11.87 -12.92
C PRO A 617 7.42 -12.90 -13.13
N ASP A 618 8.39 -12.98 -12.23
CA ASP A 618 9.52 -13.91 -12.25
C ASP A 618 9.25 -15.24 -11.54
N VAL A 619 7.97 -15.57 -11.36
CA VAL A 619 7.54 -16.90 -10.94
C VAL A 619 7.44 -17.85 -12.13
N GLU A 620 7.79 -19.10 -11.87
CA GLU A 620 7.60 -20.21 -12.80
C GLU A 620 6.12 -20.39 -13.11
N SER A 621 5.83 -20.83 -14.33
CA SER A 621 4.49 -21.16 -14.77
C SER A 621 4.42 -22.68 -15.03
N PRO A 622 4.01 -23.50 -14.03
CA PRO A 622 3.97 -24.95 -14.14
C PRO A 622 3.16 -25.49 -15.34
N LEU A 623 2.29 -24.68 -15.97
CA LEU A 623 1.63 -25.12 -17.21
C LEU A 623 2.60 -25.37 -18.37
N ALA A 624 3.74 -24.68 -18.40
CA ALA A 624 4.71 -24.70 -19.49
C ALA A 624 6.12 -25.07 -19.02
N ASP A 625 6.50 -24.67 -17.82
CA ASP A 625 7.86 -24.81 -17.29
C ASP A 625 8.05 -26.16 -16.60
N THR A 626 8.00 -27.23 -17.41
CA THR A 626 8.02 -28.63 -16.92
C THR A 626 9.44 -29.18 -16.69
N THR A 627 10.47 -28.54 -17.25
CA THR A 627 11.88 -28.93 -17.06
C THR A 627 12.63 -27.89 -16.23
N PRO A 628 13.69 -28.27 -15.49
CA PRO A 628 14.53 -27.34 -14.74
C PRO A 628 15.11 -26.20 -15.60
N GLU A 629 15.47 -26.49 -16.86
CA GLU A 629 15.97 -25.49 -17.80
C GLU A 629 14.88 -24.48 -18.18
N ALA A 630 13.65 -24.95 -18.43
CA ALA A 630 12.51 -24.09 -18.73
C ALA A 630 12.12 -23.23 -17.51
N GLN A 631 12.20 -23.80 -16.30
CA GLN A 631 11.99 -23.08 -15.05
C GLN A 631 13.04 -21.98 -14.84
N ALA A 632 14.32 -22.31 -15.05
CA ALA A 632 15.41 -21.33 -14.99
C ALA A 632 15.22 -20.23 -16.04
N ALA A 633 14.84 -20.59 -17.28
CA ALA A 633 14.53 -19.64 -18.34
C ALA A 633 13.33 -18.75 -18.01
N ALA A 634 12.28 -19.28 -17.38
CA ALA A 634 11.11 -18.50 -16.96
C ALA A 634 11.44 -17.49 -15.85
N ARG A 635 12.21 -17.92 -14.84
CA ARG A 635 12.77 -17.01 -13.80
C ARG A 635 13.66 -15.94 -14.44
N ALA A 636 14.45 -16.34 -15.44
CA ALA A 636 15.29 -15.46 -16.26
C ALA A 636 14.51 -14.65 -17.32
N CYS A 637 13.23 -14.92 -17.57
CA CYS A 637 12.33 -14.10 -18.40
C CYS A 637 11.55 -13.05 -17.60
N GLY A 638 11.10 -13.37 -16.38
CA GLY A 638 10.53 -12.44 -15.41
C GLY A 638 9.65 -11.34 -15.99
N ASP A 639 9.99 -10.07 -15.79
CA ASP A 639 9.19 -8.93 -16.24
C ASP A 639 9.25 -8.64 -17.75
N ASP A 640 10.22 -9.22 -18.49
CA ASP A 640 10.26 -9.16 -19.97
C ASP A 640 9.12 -9.94 -20.62
N LYS A 641 8.39 -10.76 -19.86
CA LYS A 641 7.20 -11.47 -20.34
C LYS A 641 5.95 -10.59 -20.41
N LEU A 642 6.01 -9.35 -19.93
CA LEU A 642 4.90 -8.41 -19.90
C LEU A 642 5.10 -7.34 -20.97
N TYR A 643 4.04 -6.96 -21.69
CA TYR A 643 4.08 -5.78 -22.54
C TYR A 643 4.17 -4.50 -21.71
N GLY A 644 3.58 -4.49 -20.51
CA GLY A 644 3.54 -3.35 -19.60
C GLY A 644 4.89 -2.94 -19.02
N THR A 645 5.95 -3.72 -19.20
CA THR A 645 7.33 -3.30 -18.89
C THR A 645 8.04 -2.65 -20.08
N ARG A 646 7.50 -2.80 -21.29
CA ARG A 646 8.10 -2.32 -22.54
C ARG A 646 7.65 -0.89 -22.86
N LEU A 647 8.37 -0.21 -23.75
CA LEU A 647 8.06 1.16 -24.19
C LEU A 647 7.83 2.13 -23.02
N ARG A 648 8.71 2.09 -22.00
CA ARG A 648 8.61 2.90 -20.77
C ARG A 648 7.29 2.72 -20.01
N HIS A 649 6.82 1.49 -19.92
CA HIS A 649 5.57 1.10 -19.26
C HIS A 649 4.27 1.52 -19.95
N PHE A 650 4.29 1.82 -21.25
CA PHE A 650 3.06 2.13 -22.01
C PHE A 650 2.62 1.03 -22.96
N ALA A 651 3.47 0.03 -23.25
CA ALA A 651 3.19 -0.90 -24.34
C ALA A 651 1.86 -1.64 -24.15
N ALA A 652 1.49 -2.09 -22.94
CA ALA A 652 0.24 -2.85 -22.77
C ALA A 652 -1.00 -2.10 -23.29
N PHE A 653 -1.04 -0.76 -23.26
CA PHE A 653 -2.15 0.01 -23.83
C PHE A 653 -2.17 0.09 -25.37
N GLY A 654 -1.11 -0.38 -26.03
CA GLY A 654 -0.93 -0.35 -27.48
C GLY A 654 -1.99 -1.15 -28.23
N LEU A 655 -2.07 -2.46 -27.98
CA LEU A 655 -2.98 -3.35 -28.69
C LEU A 655 -3.90 -4.12 -27.73
N PRO A 656 -5.16 -4.42 -28.14
CA PRO A 656 -6.07 -5.26 -27.34
C PRO A 656 -5.45 -6.62 -26.96
N GLY A 657 -4.73 -7.23 -27.90
CA GLY A 657 -4.05 -8.51 -27.69
C GLY A 657 -2.89 -8.44 -26.70
N TRP A 658 -2.33 -7.26 -26.43
CA TRP A 658 -1.27 -7.05 -25.45
C TRP A 658 -1.88 -6.84 -24.05
N ARG A 659 -2.98 -6.09 -23.93
CA ARG A 659 -3.75 -5.99 -22.68
C ARG A 659 -4.26 -7.34 -22.20
N ALA A 660 -4.85 -8.11 -23.11
CA ALA A 660 -5.34 -9.45 -22.81
C ALA A 660 -4.21 -10.37 -22.31
N TRP A 661 -3.01 -10.24 -22.88
CA TRP A 661 -1.84 -10.99 -22.45
C TRP A 661 -1.42 -10.61 -21.03
N ASP A 662 -1.20 -9.32 -20.76
CA ASP A 662 -0.75 -8.85 -19.44
C ASP A 662 -1.77 -9.14 -18.34
N TRP A 663 -3.07 -8.98 -18.62
CA TRP A 663 -4.16 -9.39 -17.74
C TRP A 663 -4.06 -10.87 -17.38
N THR A 664 -3.93 -11.72 -18.40
CA THR A 664 -3.82 -13.17 -18.20
C THR A 664 -2.56 -13.51 -17.41
N ALA A 665 -1.41 -12.93 -17.75
CA ALA A 665 -0.16 -13.14 -17.04
C ALA A 665 -0.28 -12.78 -15.55
N GLY A 666 -0.95 -11.67 -15.22
CA GLY A 666 -1.23 -11.27 -13.84
C GLY A 666 -2.03 -12.30 -13.06
N ARG A 667 -3.04 -12.91 -13.70
CA ARG A 667 -3.80 -14.01 -13.10
C ARG A 667 -2.90 -15.24 -12.85
N LEU A 668 -2.09 -15.64 -13.84
CA LEU A 668 -1.22 -16.82 -13.70
C LEU A 668 -0.16 -16.65 -12.60
N ASP A 669 0.41 -15.45 -12.51
CA ASP A 669 1.42 -15.09 -11.49
C ASP A 669 0.80 -15.13 -10.10
N ALA A 670 -0.39 -14.54 -9.93
CA ALA A 670 -1.12 -14.61 -8.68
C ALA A 670 -1.47 -16.05 -8.28
N GLN A 671 -1.92 -16.89 -9.22
CA GLN A 671 -2.21 -18.31 -8.95
C GLN A 671 -0.97 -19.07 -8.46
N ALA A 672 0.20 -18.84 -9.07
CA ALA A 672 1.43 -19.52 -8.67
C ALA A 672 1.91 -19.10 -7.27
N HIS A 673 1.88 -17.80 -6.97
CA HIS A 673 2.31 -17.26 -5.68
C HIS A 673 1.32 -17.58 -4.55
N LEU A 674 0.03 -17.32 -4.76
CA LEU A 674 -1.00 -17.47 -3.74
C LEU A 674 -1.28 -18.94 -3.41
N ALA A 675 -1.18 -19.86 -4.37
CA ALA A 675 -1.36 -21.29 -4.08
C ALA A 675 -0.28 -21.84 -3.14
N ARG A 676 0.97 -21.42 -3.35
CA ARG A 676 2.10 -21.74 -2.45
C ARG A 676 1.84 -21.16 -1.06
N ALA A 677 1.36 -19.92 -0.98
CA ALA A 677 1.05 -19.26 0.29
C ALA A 677 -0.14 -19.87 1.03
N VAL A 678 -1.14 -20.43 0.33
CA VAL A 678 -2.32 -21.04 0.95
C VAL A 678 -2.05 -22.45 1.45
N ARG A 679 -1.48 -23.32 0.62
CA ARG A 679 -1.34 -24.76 0.91
C ARG A 679 0.02 -25.15 1.48
N GLY A 680 1.07 -24.38 1.19
CA GLY A 680 2.45 -24.82 1.39
C GLY A 680 2.82 -26.04 0.51
N GLY A 681 4.10 -26.42 0.52
CA GLY A 681 4.58 -27.60 -0.19
C GLY A 681 4.43 -27.54 -1.72
N ASP A 682 4.37 -28.71 -2.37
CA ASP A 682 4.26 -28.82 -3.83
C ASP A 682 2.81 -28.63 -4.30
N VAL A 683 2.58 -27.51 -4.98
CA VAL A 683 1.30 -27.17 -5.63
C VAL A 683 1.39 -27.17 -7.16
N ALA A 684 2.52 -27.61 -7.74
CA ALA A 684 2.80 -27.44 -9.17
C ALA A 684 1.73 -28.08 -10.07
N ALA A 685 1.25 -29.28 -9.73
CA ALA A 685 0.21 -29.97 -10.50
C ALA A 685 -1.13 -29.21 -10.49
N TRP A 686 -1.51 -28.66 -9.33
CA TRP A 686 -2.72 -27.84 -9.20
C TRP A 686 -2.55 -26.53 -9.99
N THR A 687 -1.40 -25.87 -9.84
CA THR A 687 -1.08 -24.62 -10.53
C THR A 687 -1.10 -24.80 -12.04
N ALA A 688 -0.49 -25.87 -12.57
CA ALA A 688 -0.51 -26.16 -14.00
C ALA A 688 -1.94 -26.34 -14.54
N ALA A 689 -2.79 -27.06 -13.79
CA ALA A 689 -4.17 -27.33 -14.18
C ALA A 689 -5.03 -26.06 -14.20
N VAL A 690 -4.92 -25.20 -13.17
CA VAL A 690 -5.69 -23.94 -13.11
C VAL A 690 -5.19 -22.95 -14.15
N GLN A 691 -3.88 -22.80 -14.32
CA GLN A 691 -3.28 -21.92 -15.31
C GLN A 691 -3.69 -22.30 -16.74
N ALA A 692 -3.72 -23.60 -17.06
CA ALA A 692 -4.18 -24.07 -18.37
C ALA A 692 -5.67 -23.73 -18.64
N ARG A 693 -6.52 -23.76 -17.60
CA ARG A 693 -7.92 -23.34 -17.71
C ARG A 693 -8.02 -21.83 -17.94
N THR A 694 -7.27 -21.03 -17.18
CA THR A 694 -7.23 -19.57 -17.32
C THR A 694 -6.75 -19.15 -18.70
N VAL A 695 -5.62 -19.69 -19.19
CA VAL A 695 -5.09 -19.36 -20.53
C VAL A 695 -6.08 -19.72 -21.63
N ARG A 696 -6.72 -20.90 -21.53
CA ARG A 696 -7.72 -21.31 -22.51
C ARG A 696 -8.96 -20.43 -22.48
N ALA A 697 -9.48 -20.08 -21.30
CA ALA A 697 -10.65 -19.24 -21.15
C ALA A 697 -10.38 -17.79 -21.60
N GLU A 698 -9.20 -17.24 -21.27
CA GLU A 698 -8.88 -15.84 -21.54
C GLU A 698 -8.41 -15.61 -22.98
N LEU A 699 -7.55 -16.48 -23.50
CA LEU A 699 -6.84 -16.28 -24.77
C LEU A 699 -7.15 -17.35 -25.82
N GLY A 700 -7.82 -18.44 -25.47
CA GLY A 700 -8.05 -19.56 -26.39
C GLY A 700 -6.80 -20.34 -26.75
N LEU A 701 -5.69 -20.13 -26.03
CA LEU A 701 -4.40 -20.75 -26.31
C LEU A 701 -4.24 -22.08 -25.57
N SER A 702 -3.48 -23.00 -26.16
CA SER A 702 -2.92 -24.17 -25.48
C SER A 702 -1.68 -23.78 -24.64
N PRO A 703 -1.27 -24.61 -23.66
CA PRO A 703 -0.05 -24.37 -22.88
C PRO A 703 1.21 -24.22 -23.74
N GLY A 704 1.32 -24.97 -24.84
CA GLY A 704 2.45 -24.86 -25.77
C GLY A 704 2.47 -23.53 -26.52
N GLU A 705 1.31 -23.08 -27.03
CA GLU A 705 1.21 -21.79 -27.71
C GLU A 705 1.48 -20.60 -26.78
N TRP A 706 1.09 -20.72 -25.50
CA TRP A 706 1.46 -19.76 -24.47
C TRP A 706 2.98 -19.69 -24.29
N ALA A 707 3.63 -20.84 -24.11
CA ALA A 707 5.09 -20.91 -23.97
C ALA A 707 5.81 -20.29 -25.17
N ASP A 708 5.41 -20.68 -26.39
CA ASP A 708 6.00 -20.15 -27.62
C ASP A 708 5.82 -18.63 -27.76
N ARG A 709 4.66 -18.10 -27.36
CA ARG A 709 4.39 -16.66 -27.40
C ARG A 709 5.20 -15.90 -26.34
N ARG A 710 5.30 -16.43 -25.13
CA ARG A 710 6.14 -15.87 -24.06
C ARG A 710 7.60 -15.79 -24.52
N ASP A 711 8.13 -16.89 -25.04
CA ASP A 711 9.53 -16.98 -25.45
C ASP A 711 9.84 -16.09 -26.65
N ARG A 712 8.86 -15.88 -27.54
CA ARG A 712 8.94 -14.86 -28.60
C ARG A 712 9.01 -13.46 -28.00
N LEU A 713 8.07 -13.10 -27.12
CA LEU A 713 8.01 -11.77 -26.51
C LEU A 713 9.30 -11.43 -25.76
N HIS A 714 9.89 -12.38 -25.05
CA HIS A 714 11.17 -12.21 -24.37
C HIS A 714 12.31 -11.78 -25.32
N ARG A 715 12.29 -12.29 -26.57
CA ARG A 715 13.28 -11.95 -27.60
C ARG A 715 12.91 -10.69 -28.42
N THR A 716 11.69 -10.20 -28.30
CA THR A 716 11.18 -9.05 -29.05
C THR A 716 11.72 -7.76 -28.46
N THR A 717 12.34 -6.91 -29.28
CA THR A 717 12.83 -5.61 -28.83
C THR A 717 11.74 -4.54 -28.83
N ASP A 718 11.95 -3.44 -28.13
CA ASP A 718 11.06 -2.26 -28.19
C ASP A 718 10.90 -1.74 -29.63
N GLY A 719 11.92 -1.88 -30.47
CA GLY A 719 11.86 -1.52 -31.89
C GLY A 719 10.90 -2.41 -32.70
N ASP A 720 10.86 -3.71 -32.38
CA ASP A 720 9.96 -4.67 -33.02
C ASP A 720 8.50 -4.42 -32.59
N LEU A 721 8.27 -4.15 -31.31
CA LEU A 721 6.92 -3.78 -30.81
C LEU A 721 6.38 -2.52 -31.48
N LEU A 722 7.24 -1.53 -31.73
CA LEU A 722 6.85 -0.33 -32.49
C LEU A 722 6.57 -0.65 -33.96
N ALA A 723 7.20 -1.67 -34.54
CA ALA A 723 6.89 -2.14 -35.88
C ALA A 723 5.53 -2.84 -35.90
N ASP A 724 5.25 -3.73 -34.95
CA ASP A 724 3.96 -4.40 -34.80
C ASP A 724 2.80 -3.40 -34.70
N LEU A 725 2.97 -2.35 -33.87
CA LEU A 725 2.00 -1.25 -33.78
C LEU A 725 1.79 -0.55 -35.13
N ARG A 726 2.81 -0.43 -35.96
CA ARG A 726 2.70 0.25 -37.27
C ARG A 726 2.17 -0.66 -38.38
N GLU A 727 2.21 -1.97 -38.20
CA GLU A 727 1.64 -2.91 -39.16
C GLU A 727 0.14 -3.13 -38.90
N ASP A 728 -0.27 -3.06 -37.64
CA ASP A 728 -1.67 -3.09 -37.25
C ASP A 728 -2.42 -1.81 -37.66
N GLU A 729 -3.65 -1.95 -38.18
CA GLU A 729 -4.47 -0.80 -38.61
C GLU A 729 -4.84 0.10 -37.43
N HIS A 730 -5.24 -0.47 -36.30
CA HIS A 730 -5.57 0.29 -35.10
C HIS A 730 -4.30 0.87 -34.46
N GLY A 731 -3.20 0.11 -34.47
CA GLY A 731 -1.92 0.57 -33.95
C GLY A 731 -1.33 1.77 -34.74
N ARG A 732 -1.56 1.86 -36.06
CA ARG A 732 -1.13 3.02 -36.85
C ARG A 732 -1.86 4.29 -36.45
N ASP A 733 -3.17 4.20 -36.32
CA ASP A 733 -4.01 5.32 -35.90
C ASP A 733 -3.65 5.74 -34.47
N LEU A 734 -3.36 4.77 -33.60
CA LEU A 734 -2.85 4.99 -32.26
C LEU A 734 -1.55 5.80 -32.24
N VAL A 735 -0.53 5.35 -32.98
CA VAL A 735 0.77 6.02 -33.03
C VAL A 735 0.63 7.45 -33.54
N ALA A 736 -0.22 7.67 -34.55
CA ALA A 736 -0.51 9.01 -35.07
C ALA A 736 -1.22 9.88 -34.03
N ALA A 737 -2.20 9.33 -33.31
CA ALA A 737 -2.97 10.03 -32.29
C ALA A 737 -2.11 10.42 -31.07
N VAL A 738 -1.27 9.51 -30.57
CA VAL A 738 -0.33 9.78 -29.48
C VAL A 738 0.67 10.85 -29.89
N ALA A 739 1.23 10.77 -31.10
CA ALA A 739 2.17 11.78 -31.61
C ALA A 739 1.53 13.17 -31.73
N ASP A 740 0.30 13.27 -32.26
CA ASP A 740 -0.41 14.55 -32.33
C ASP A 740 -0.76 15.10 -30.94
N ALA A 741 -1.19 14.24 -30.01
CA ALA A 741 -1.46 14.62 -28.62
C ALA A 741 -0.21 15.14 -27.89
N VAL A 742 0.95 14.50 -28.07
CA VAL A 742 2.24 14.99 -27.53
C VAL A 742 2.62 16.34 -28.15
N MET A 743 2.48 16.50 -29.46
CA MET A 743 2.78 17.77 -30.15
C MET A 743 1.86 18.91 -29.70
N ARG A 744 0.60 18.61 -29.34
CA ARG A 744 -0.31 19.58 -28.74
C ARG A 744 0.06 19.94 -27.31
N ALA A 745 0.60 18.99 -26.55
CA ALA A 745 0.98 19.18 -25.14
C ALA A 745 2.34 19.87 -24.93
N LEU A 746 3.21 19.94 -25.94
CA LEU A 746 4.53 20.57 -25.82
C LEU A 746 4.47 22.11 -25.98
N PRO A 747 5.14 22.89 -25.10
CA PRO A 747 5.30 24.34 -25.28
C PRO A 747 6.04 24.67 -26.59
N GLN A 748 5.64 25.75 -27.28
CA GLN A 748 6.20 26.16 -28.58
C GLN A 748 7.74 26.24 -28.67
N PRO A 749 8.51 26.73 -27.67
CA PRO A 749 9.97 26.74 -27.76
C PRO A 749 10.60 25.34 -27.68
N LEU A 750 10.03 24.40 -26.90
CA LEU A 750 10.53 23.03 -26.78
C LEU A 750 10.27 22.18 -28.03
N ALA A 751 9.18 22.46 -28.75
CA ALA A 751 8.86 21.83 -30.01
C ALA A 751 9.82 22.21 -31.16
N LEU A 752 10.56 23.32 -31.02
CA LEU A 752 11.43 23.89 -32.05
C LEU A 752 12.94 23.72 -31.76
N ASP A 753 13.32 23.28 -30.56
CA ASP A 753 14.73 23.04 -30.17
C ASP A 753 15.23 21.61 -30.51
N ARG A 754 16.53 21.34 -30.29
CA ARG A 754 17.18 20.01 -30.51
C ARG A 754 16.40 18.78 -29.98
N PRO A 755 15.62 18.83 -28.88
CA PRO A 755 14.73 17.73 -28.47
C PRO A 755 13.56 17.50 -29.45
N GLY A 756 12.99 18.56 -30.02
CA GLY A 756 12.01 18.50 -31.11
C GLY A 756 12.61 17.91 -32.40
N ALA A 757 13.94 17.97 -32.57
CA ALA A 757 14.62 17.25 -33.66
C ALA A 757 14.65 15.72 -33.46
N VAL A 758 14.59 15.21 -32.22
CA VAL A 758 14.48 13.77 -31.91
C VAL A 758 13.06 13.27 -32.17
N VAL A 759 12.05 14.05 -31.81
CA VAL A 759 10.65 13.79 -32.19
C VAL A 759 10.49 13.84 -33.71
N ASN A 760 11.12 14.81 -34.39
CA ASN A 760 11.18 14.83 -35.85
C ASN A 760 12.00 13.67 -36.45
N ALA A 761 13.03 13.16 -35.78
CA ALA A 761 13.82 12.01 -36.24
C ALA A 761 13.06 10.67 -36.09
N LEU A 762 12.23 10.55 -35.05
CA LEU A 762 11.26 9.45 -34.91
C LEU A 762 10.18 9.48 -36.01
N LEU A 763 9.93 10.66 -36.60
CA LEU A 763 8.86 10.91 -37.57
C LEU A 763 9.33 11.08 -39.03
N ALA A 764 10.62 11.30 -39.32
CA ALA A 764 11.13 11.46 -40.68
C ALA A 764 12.58 10.94 -40.85
N ARG A 765 12.78 10.10 -41.87
CA ARG A 765 14.00 9.30 -42.13
C ARG A 765 15.32 10.07 -42.44
N ARG A 766 15.38 11.41 -42.43
CA ARG A 766 16.64 12.18 -42.58
C ARG A 766 16.58 13.55 -41.89
N PRO A 767 17.67 14.00 -41.22
CA PRO A 767 17.74 15.33 -40.63
C PRO A 767 17.87 16.40 -41.72
N LEU A 768 16.82 17.20 -41.91
CA LEU A 768 16.86 18.41 -42.73
C LEU A 768 17.58 19.51 -41.93
N ARG A 769 18.82 19.83 -42.32
CA ARG A 769 19.46 21.09 -41.94
C ARG A 769 19.14 22.13 -43.01
N TRP A 770 18.53 23.27 -42.63
CA TRP A 770 18.75 24.57 -43.30
C TRP A 770 18.20 25.76 -42.47
N TRP A 771 18.75 26.94 -42.78
CA TRP A 771 18.85 28.19 -41.99
C TRP A 771 17.56 28.95 -41.62
N PHE A 772 17.71 29.80 -40.59
CA PHE A 772 16.81 30.80 -39.97
C PHE A 772 15.71 31.44 -40.83
N LEU A 773 14.51 31.64 -40.22
CA LEU A 773 13.69 32.88 -40.23
C LEU A 773 12.41 32.75 -39.32
N PRO A 774 11.85 33.85 -38.79
CA PRO A 774 10.89 33.85 -37.66
C PRO A 774 9.43 33.87 -38.12
N TRP A 775 8.86 32.76 -38.60
CA TRP A 775 7.44 32.66 -38.95
C TRP A 775 6.86 31.28 -38.58
N ALA A 776 6.88 30.94 -37.29
CA ALA A 776 6.41 29.66 -36.75
C ALA A 776 4.88 29.38 -36.78
N PRO A 777 3.95 30.36 -36.90
CA PRO A 777 2.52 30.04 -36.93
C PRO A 777 2.02 29.51 -38.30
N VAL A 778 2.62 29.94 -39.40
CA VAL A 778 2.11 29.67 -40.77
C VAL A 778 2.56 28.30 -41.31
N LEU A 779 3.63 27.72 -40.75
CA LEU A 779 4.19 26.43 -41.21
C LEU A 779 3.44 25.19 -40.69
N ARG A 780 2.52 25.34 -39.73
CA ARG A 780 1.74 24.21 -39.16
C ARG A 780 0.80 23.56 -40.19
N LEU A 781 0.16 24.37 -41.05
CA LEU A 781 -0.74 23.87 -42.10
C LEU A 781 0.00 23.12 -43.22
N PRO A 782 1.05 23.68 -43.86
CA PRO A 782 1.76 22.98 -44.92
C PRO A 782 2.53 21.76 -44.41
N ALA A 783 3.06 21.78 -43.18
CA ALA A 783 3.65 20.58 -42.57
C ALA A 783 2.61 19.47 -42.32
N ARG A 784 1.40 19.81 -41.84
CA ARG A 784 0.27 18.86 -41.70
C ARG A 784 -0.23 18.32 -43.04
N ILE A 785 -0.26 19.14 -44.09
CA ILE A 785 -0.70 18.75 -45.45
C ILE A 785 0.36 17.84 -46.11
N VAL A 786 1.65 18.19 -46.02
CA VAL A 786 2.75 17.36 -46.52
C VAL A 786 2.86 16.04 -45.74
N TRP A 787 2.55 16.03 -44.44
CA TRP A 787 2.46 14.82 -43.62
C TRP A 787 1.28 13.92 -44.03
N ARG A 788 0.05 14.46 -44.15
CA ARG A 788 -1.12 13.69 -44.62
C ARG A 788 -0.90 13.10 -46.03
N HIS A 789 -0.23 13.82 -46.93
CA HIS A 789 0.11 13.29 -48.27
C HIS A 789 1.27 12.28 -48.27
N ARG A 790 2.23 12.35 -47.34
CA ARG A 790 3.31 11.36 -47.23
C ARG A 790 2.88 10.07 -46.52
N VAL A 791 1.99 10.14 -45.53
CA VAL A 791 1.49 8.95 -44.82
C VAL A 791 0.57 8.11 -45.72
N ALA A 792 -0.17 8.73 -46.65
CA ALA A 792 -1.02 8.02 -47.62
C ALA A 792 -0.25 7.21 -48.70
N GLY A 793 1.08 7.38 -48.82
CA GLY A 793 1.89 6.83 -49.92
C GLY A 793 3.03 5.88 -49.55
N VAL A 794 3.24 5.54 -48.28
CA VAL A 794 4.47 4.84 -47.85
C VAL A 794 4.17 3.44 -47.31
N GLY A 795 4.54 2.42 -48.09
CA GLY A 795 4.40 1.00 -47.72
C GLY A 795 4.17 0.03 -48.89
N ARG A 796 3.86 0.51 -50.10
CA ARG A 796 3.84 -0.39 -51.27
C ARG A 796 5.26 -0.84 -51.59
N ARG A 797 5.56 -2.11 -51.30
CA ARG A 797 6.72 -2.80 -51.88
C ARG A 797 6.55 -2.78 -53.40
N SER A 798 7.57 -2.32 -54.11
CA SER A 798 7.74 -2.68 -55.52
C SER A 798 8.01 -4.20 -55.57
N PRO A 799 7.51 -4.95 -56.58
CA PRO A 799 7.63 -6.40 -56.62
C PRO A 799 9.06 -6.96 -56.55
N ASP A 800 10.09 -6.16 -56.83
CA ASP A 800 11.45 -6.68 -57.13
C ASP A 800 12.58 -6.32 -56.14
N GLY A 801 12.28 -5.87 -54.92
CA GLY A 801 13.21 -6.01 -53.79
C GLY A 801 14.64 -5.40 -53.88
N ARG A 802 14.88 -4.29 -54.60
CA ARG A 802 16.16 -3.55 -54.53
C ARG A 802 16.02 -2.04 -54.33
N ALA A 803 16.89 -1.48 -53.49
CA ALA A 803 16.91 -0.07 -53.10
C ALA A 803 17.36 0.85 -54.26
N VAL A 804 16.57 1.89 -54.55
CA VAL A 804 16.92 2.94 -55.52
C VAL A 804 17.51 4.14 -54.78
N VAL A 805 18.79 4.40 -55.03
CA VAL A 805 19.41 5.72 -54.82
C VAL A 805 19.08 6.57 -56.06
N ARG A 806 18.39 7.70 -55.88
CA ARG A 806 18.36 8.76 -56.89
C ARG A 806 18.66 10.10 -56.24
N GLY A 807 19.75 10.71 -56.70
CA GLY A 807 20.21 12.02 -56.33
C GLY A 807 19.45 13.15 -57.02
N ASP A 808 19.56 14.33 -56.41
CA ASP A 808 19.06 15.61 -56.86
C ASP A 808 19.50 15.97 -58.28
N ARG A 809 18.60 16.61 -59.04
CA ARG A 809 18.92 17.81 -59.82
C ARG A 809 17.70 18.74 -59.92
N ARG A 810 17.96 19.96 -59.45
CA ARG A 810 17.26 21.26 -59.59
C ARG A 810 16.12 21.55 -58.66
#